data_AF-A0A9D9IH14-F1
#
_entry.id   AF-A0A9D9IH14-F1
#
_cell.length_a   1.000
_cell.length_b   1.000
_cell.length_c   1.000
_cell.angle_alpha   90.00
_cell.angle_beta   90.00
_cell.angle_gamma   90.00
#
_symmetry.space_group_name_H-M   'P 1'
#
loop_
_entity.id
_entity.type
_entity.pdbx_description
1 polymer ?
#
loop_
_entity_poly.entity_id
_entity_poly.type
_entity_poly.pdbx_seq_one_letter_code
_entity_poly.pdbx_strand_id
1 'polypeptide(L)'
;MRRLTLFGVIISAAITLFTGCNPDEAPMPKLTSTTEENISVPAGESKAVITYDLENPAENGDLKATANPEDWIGDFDYSKDGEIAFKVAANDAQEEREATIVVTYTYSDKQQSFGVKVTQAAKGADPALTLTSDSEIAADNEGGKFEITFTLDNPVEGGELTAESDEWITSTVNASSIDITVAANEDEAEREGKITATYTWDGEPLSFEVTVKQEGAPKSYTDAFNIEVPEEYLTATSATVISSCNYSELYWTSQIMSQEQLDTYCSGDKEQMKDYFITLLEATAEKSGLPMDIFLPLFLFAGDKEDEFIYSVTPETHFLTFAVGMDYDMNYTTDFYWGPEFTTPADTGGDEPGELTFEIEVVPKTTSAIMSVYPSDKSAKYIATALDESFFTSGLTDEDVMNEVVSQLGFLIIFMLDQGDVIDAEVTGMMPESNYYAVAFGVDSETYTYNSALTKVPFTTLPSEETDAYATGDITNYWDINDLQEYKAEYADLMRDAAKPILAAVDIDFNESATGCYYALWVGDLSANDYDEMYDQTLMAQKTLQAGDPAPLFYMAYDQVGTVTVIATDADNNFGDMSVKVVTVTKDGASDDFALFDDYYNDTMGASAKAMGIEPFNEPSKLVYRENKEREALVYDFKTSRANTWVVRQK
;
A
#
# COMPACT_ATOMS: atom_id res chain seq x y z
N MET A 1 -10.24 76.10 30.24
CA MET A 1 -9.54 76.66 31.42
C MET A 1 -8.37 75.76 31.81
N ARG A 2 -7.15 76.31 31.73
CA ARG A 2 -5.98 76.13 32.64
C ARG A 2 -5.82 74.77 33.34
N ARG A 3 -4.82 73.96 32.98
CA ARG A 3 -3.37 74.03 33.31
C ARG A 3 -3.01 73.19 34.54
N LEU A 4 -2.02 72.32 34.30
CA LEU A 4 -0.87 72.01 35.16
C LEU A 4 -1.03 71.06 36.37
N THR A 5 -0.38 69.90 36.20
CA THR A 5 0.69 69.30 37.02
C THR A 5 0.47 68.81 38.46
N LEU A 6 1.03 67.60 38.61
CA LEU A 6 1.99 67.15 39.63
C LEU A 6 1.46 66.29 40.78
N PHE A 7 1.94 65.03 40.74
CA PHE A 7 2.60 64.27 41.80
C PHE A 7 1.85 64.03 43.12
N GLY A 8 1.67 62.74 43.41
CA GLY A 8 2.50 62.12 44.43
C GLY A 8 1.82 61.17 45.41
N VAL A 9 2.03 59.86 45.18
CA VAL A 9 2.46 58.77 46.11
C VAL A 9 1.63 58.55 47.41
N ILE A 10 1.23 57.35 47.86
CA ILE A 10 2.07 56.31 48.53
C ILE A 10 1.21 55.11 49.06
N ILE A 11 1.76 53.88 48.93
CA ILE A 11 1.78 52.68 49.85
C ILE A 11 0.51 51.81 50.05
N SER A 12 0.47 50.55 49.54
CA SER A 12 0.86 49.19 50.11
C SER A 12 -0.10 48.63 51.20
N ALA A 13 -0.46 47.34 51.36
CA ALA A 13 0.03 46.02 50.90
C ALA A 13 -1.06 44.91 51.09
N ALA A 14 -0.94 43.73 50.43
CA ALA A 14 -1.16 42.34 50.94
C ALA A 14 -1.41 41.30 49.79
N ILE A 15 -1.06 40.03 50.03
CA ILE A 15 -0.64 38.97 49.08
C ILE A 15 -1.71 37.92 48.74
N THR A 16 -1.73 37.38 47.49
CA THR A 16 -2.20 36.01 47.10
C THR A 16 -1.54 35.52 45.78
N LEU A 17 -1.60 34.20 45.54
CA LEU A 17 -0.74 33.31 44.73
C LEU A 17 -0.90 33.32 43.17
N PHE A 18 0.18 32.88 42.51
CA PHE A 18 0.42 32.33 41.15
C PHE A 18 0.59 33.25 39.91
N THR A 19 1.61 32.82 39.14
CA THR A 19 2.14 33.16 37.80
C THR A 19 2.90 34.48 37.59
N GLY A 20 4.12 34.35 37.08
CA GLY A 20 4.95 35.46 36.63
C GLY A 20 6.34 34.99 36.23
N CYS A 21 6.45 34.50 34.99
CA CYS A 21 7.64 34.18 34.19
C CYS A 21 9.02 34.30 34.87
N ASN A 22 9.75 33.19 34.89
CA ASN A 22 11.19 33.28 34.73
C ASN A 22 11.41 33.71 33.25
N PRO A 23 12.06 34.84 32.96
CA PRO A 23 12.42 35.17 31.59
C PRO A 23 13.52 34.19 31.19
N ASP A 24 13.20 33.23 30.33
CA ASP A 24 14.21 32.44 29.64
C ASP A 24 15.13 33.42 28.90
N GLU A 25 16.42 33.42 29.27
CA GLU A 25 17.44 34.16 28.54
C GLU A 25 17.42 33.68 27.09
N ALA A 26 17.22 34.62 26.15
CA ALA A 26 17.24 34.29 24.73
C ALA A 26 18.54 33.54 24.39
N PRO A 27 18.47 32.48 23.55
CA PRO A 27 19.65 31.69 23.21
C PRO A 27 20.74 32.60 22.65
N MET A 28 21.98 32.40 23.13
CA MET A 28 23.11 33.22 22.70
C MET A 28 23.40 32.98 21.21
N PRO A 29 23.75 34.02 20.43
CA PRO A 29 24.19 33.85 19.05
C PRO A 29 25.37 32.89 18.95
N LYS A 30 25.51 32.17 17.84
CA LYS A 30 26.64 31.27 17.59
C LYS A 30 27.07 31.40 16.13
N LEU A 31 28.30 31.89 15.92
CA LEU A 31 28.91 32.03 14.60
C LEU A 31 29.87 30.85 14.36
N THR A 32 29.64 30.10 13.28
CA THR A 32 30.48 28.97 12.87
C THR A 32 30.89 29.15 11.41
N SER A 33 32.16 28.87 11.08
CA SER A 33 32.56 28.78 9.67
C SER A 33 32.06 27.46 9.09
N THR A 34 31.47 27.51 7.90
CA THR A 34 31.12 26.34 7.10
C THR A 34 31.97 26.27 5.83
N THR A 35 33.07 27.02 5.79
CA THR A 35 34.05 26.95 4.71
C THR A 35 34.92 25.72 4.97
N GLU A 36 34.83 24.73 4.08
CA GLU A 36 35.42 23.40 4.32
C GLU A 36 36.96 23.41 4.34
N GLU A 37 37.59 24.30 3.57
CA GLU A 37 39.05 24.39 3.45
C GLU A 37 39.59 25.83 3.40
N ASN A 38 40.92 25.98 3.42
CA ASN A 38 41.55 27.27 3.12
C ASN A 38 41.24 27.67 1.67
N ILE A 39 41.00 28.96 1.44
CA ILE A 39 40.69 29.46 0.10
C ILE A 39 42.00 29.58 -0.69
N SER A 40 42.09 28.89 -1.82
CA SER A 40 43.17 29.06 -2.80
C SER A 40 42.64 29.80 -4.02
N VAL A 41 43.38 30.81 -4.50
CA VAL A 41 42.97 31.64 -5.64
C VAL A 41 44.11 31.84 -6.65
N PRO A 42 43.80 32.03 -7.94
CA PRO A 42 44.80 32.21 -8.98
C PRO A 42 45.57 33.52 -8.83
N ALA A 43 46.74 33.61 -9.48
CA ALA A 43 47.57 34.81 -9.50
C ALA A 43 46.88 36.01 -10.18
N GLY A 44 45.85 35.78 -10.99
CA GLY A 44 45.04 36.84 -11.59
C GLY A 44 44.10 37.53 -10.59
N GLU A 45 43.43 38.58 -11.04
CA GLU A 45 42.30 39.15 -10.28
C GLU A 45 41.17 38.11 -10.22
N SER A 46 40.63 37.88 -9.03
CA SER A 46 39.61 36.85 -8.80
C SER A 46 38.58 37.26 -7.74
N LYS A 47 37.53 36.45 -7.62
CA LYS A 47 36.51 36.55 -6.57
C LYS A 47 36.48 35.23 -5.81
N ALA A 48 36.22 35.31 -4.52
CA ALA A 48 36.05 34.15 -3.66
C ALA A 48 34.97 34.40 -2.60
N VAL A 49 34.53 33.34 -1.93
CA VAL A 49 33.42 33.36 -0.97
C VAL A 49 33.83 32.65 0.33
N ILE A 50 33.43 33.22 1.46
CA ILE A 50 33.45 32.56 2.78
C ILE A 50 32.01 32.16 3.11
N THR A 51 31.81 30.90 3.47
CA THR A 51 30.53 30.38 3.97
C THR A 51 30.53 30.31 5.50
N TYR A 52 29.42 30.67 6.12
CA TYR A 52 29.23 30.63 7.56
C TYR A 52 27.79 30.27 7.94
N ASP A 53 27.63 29.80 9.18
CA ASP A 53 26.34 29.66 9.85
C ASP A 53 26.26 30.59 11.06
N LEU A 54 25.11 31.24 11.24
CA LEU A 54 24.85 32.18 12.33
C LEU A 54 23.51 31.82 12.99
N GLU A 55 23.58 31.00 14.03
CA GLU A 55 22.42 30.60 14.80
C GLU A 55 22.06 31.70 15.82
N ASN A 56 20.75 31.93 16.02
CA ASN A 56 20.20 32.88 17.01
C ASN A 56 20.79 34.30 16.92
N PRO A 57 20.74 34.98 15.76
CA PRO A 57 21.31 36.32 15.62
C PRO A 57 20.65 37.31 16.59
N ALA A 58 21.47 38.11 17.27
CA ALA A 58 21.01 39.18 18.13
C ALA A 58 20.40 40.34 17.33
N GLU A 59 19.37 40.99 17.87
CA GLU A 59 18.64 42.11 17.25
C GLU A 59 19.54 43.31 16.85
N ASN A 60 20.69 43.49 17.52
CA ASN A 60 21.70 44.51 17.22
C ASN A 60 23.05 43.90 16.81
N GLY A 61 23.04 42.72 16.21
CA GLY A 61 24.25 42.05 15.74
C GLY A 61 24.83 42.68 14.47
N ASP A 62 26.16 42.78 14.39
CA ASP A 62 26.89 43.29 13.23
C ASP A 62 27.96 42.27 12.80
N LEU A 63 27.87 41.80 11.55
CA LEU A 63 28.82 40.87 10.96
C LEU A 63 29.79 41.62 10.04
N LYS A 64 31.09 41.45 10.25
CA LYS A 64 32.14 42.08 9.43
C LYS A 64 33.31 41.15 9.18
N ALA A 65 33.77 41.11 7.95
CA ALA A 65 35.01 40.49 7.52
C ALA A 65 36.10 41.55 7.34
N THR A 66 37.33 41.21 7.76
CA THR A 66 38.51 42.06 7.56
C THR A 66 39.70 41.22 7.13
N ALA A 67 40.36 41.61 6.05
CA ALA A 67 41.72 41.19 5.72
C ALA A 67 42.68 42.29 6.20
N ASN A 68 43.56 41.99 7.15
CA ASN A 68 44.58 42.93 7.64
C ASN A 68 45.86 42.14 7.93
N PRO A 69 47.04 42.57 7.44
CA PRO A 69 47.34 43.88 6.86
C PRO A 69 47.26 43.98 5.32
N GLU A 70 46.57 43.05 4.65
CA GLU A 70 46.67 42.87 3.20
C GLU A 70 45.70 43.75 2.38
N ASP A 71 46.22 44.65 1.55
CA ASP A 71 45.44 45.58 0.70
C ASP A 71 44.94 44.95 -0.61
N TRP A 72 45.33 43.71 -0.89
CA TRP A 72 44.96 42.96 -2.09
C TRP A 72 43.71 42.08 -1.92
N ILE A 73 43.10 42.06 -0.72
CA ILE A 73 41.79 41.44 -0.48
C ILE A 73 40.83 42.53 -0.01
N GLY A 74 39.68 42.69 -0.68
CA GLY A 74 38.73 43.73 -0.36
C GLY A 74 37.35 43.53 -0.97
N ASP A 75 36.55 44.59 -1.01
CA ASP A 75 35.20 44.60 -1.56
C ASP A 75 34.29 43.50 -0.99
N PHE A 76 34.29 43.34 0.34
CA PHE A 76 33.42 42.38 1.02
C PHE A 76 31.93 42.71 0.81
N ASP A 77 31.20 41.73 0.29
CA ASP A 77 29.77 41.76 0.02
C ASP A 77 29.05 40.76 0.94
N TYR A 78 28.06 41.26 1.68
CA TYR A 78 27.27 40.54 2.67
C TYR A 78 25.79 40.42 2.25
N SER A 79 25.49 40.63 0.96
CA SER A 79 24.12 40.70 0.45
C SER A 79 23.36 39.36 0.48
N LYS A 80 24.07 38.24 0.65
CA LYS A 80 23.51 36.89 0.75
C LYS A 80 23.78 36.29 2.12
N ASP A 81 22.73 35.91 2.83
CA ASP A 81 22.85 35.28 4.15
C ASP A 81 23.66 33.98 4.06
N GLY A 82 24.54 33.75 5.04
CA GLY A 82 25.46 32.61 5.08
C GLY A 82 26.68 32.72 4.17
N GLU A 83 26.81 33.78 3.35
CA GLU A 83 27.93 33.98 2.43
C GLU A 83 28.56 35.38 2.57
N ILE A 84 29.88 35.44 2.43
CA ILE A 84 30.64 36.70 2.32
C ILE A 84 31.51 36.60 1.08
N ALA A 85 31.11 37.28 0.01
CA ALA A 85 31.91 37.36 -1.21
C ALA A 85 32.96 38.47 -1.09
N PHE A 86 34.14 38.29 -1.69
CA PHE A 86 35.20 39.28 -1.69
C PHE A 86 36.02 39.22 -2.98
N LYS A 87 36.77 40.27 -3.27
CA LYS A 87 37.69 40.35 -4.40
C LYS A 87 39.12 40.20 -3.95
N VAL A 88 39.90 39.58 -4.82
CA VAL A 88 41.34 39.40 -4.69
C VAL A 88 42.02 40.07 -5.88
N ALA A 89 42.84 41.08 -5.64
CA ALA A 89 43.62 41.74 -6.69
C ALA A 89 44.67 40.77 -7.25
N ALA A 90 45.11 40.98 -8.50
CA ALA A 90 46.15 40.15 -9.11
C ALA A 90 47.47 40.19 -8.30
N ASN A 91 48.14 39.04 -8.22
CA ASN A 91 49.49 38.89 -7.71
C ASN A 91 50.50 38.95 -8.87
N ASP A 92 51.16 40.08 -9.03
CA ASP A 92 52.19 40.27 -10.05
C ASP A 92 53.58 39.72 -9.66
N ALA A 93 53.74 39.21 -8.43
CA ALA A 93 55.01 38.66 -7.93
C ALA A 93 55.18 37.19 -8.32
N GLN A 94 56.42 36.75 -8.55
CA GLN A 94 56.74 35.33 -8.80
C GLN A 94 56.79 34.47 -7.52
N GLU A 95 56.25 35.00 -6.41
CA GLU A 95 56.12 34.30 -5.13
C GLU A 95 54.65 34.27 -4.73
N GLU A 96 54.22 33.18 -4.08
CA GLU A 96 52.88 33.08 -3.51
C GLU A 96 52.71 34.09 -2.36
N ARG A 97 51.47 34.52 -2.12
CA ARG A 97 51.13 35.38 -0.99
C ARG A 97 49.92 34.86 -0.24
N GLU A 98 49.90 35.07 1.07
CA GLU A 98 48.86 34.54 1.95
C GLU A 98 48.28 35.65 2.83
N ALA A 99 46.98 35.56 3.11
CA ALA A 99 46.27 36.40 4.05
C ALA A 99 45.39 35.55 4.98
N THR A 100 44.93 36.13 6.07
CA THR A 100 43.83 35.57 6.86
C THR A 100 42.71 36.59 6.91
N ILE A 101 41.52 36.21 6.42
CA ILE A 101 40.31 36.98 6.59
C ILE A 101 39.70 36.59 7.94
N VAL A 102 39.49 37.58 8.81
CA VAL A 102 38.82 37.37 10.09
C VAL A 102 37.37 37.83 9.95
N VAL A 103 36.43 36.90 10.13
CA VAL A 103 35.00 37.19 10.19
C VAL A 103 34.62 37.37 11.66
N THR A 104 34.03 38.51 11.99
CA THR A 104 33.66 38.90 13.35
C THR A 104 32.18 39.24 13.42
N TYR A 105 31.47 38.61 14.34
CA TYR A 105 30.10 38.96 14.71
C TYR A 105 30.11 39.66 16.08
N THR A 106 29.62 40.90 16.14
CA THR A 106 29.60 41.73 17.35
C THR A 106 28.15 41.92 17.81
N TYR A 107 27.88 41.65 19.10
CA TYR A 107 26.56 41.80 19.70
C TYR A 107 26.68 42.13 21.20
N SER A 108 25.95 43.15 21.69
CA SER A 108 25.86 43.50 23.12
C SER A 108 27.22 43.51 23.86
N ASP A 109 28.21 44.21 23.30
CA ASP A 109 29.61 44.30 23.79
C ASP A 109 30.40 42.96 23.84
N LYS A 110 29.87 41.90 23.25
CA LYS A 110 30.53 40.60 23.03
C LYS A 110 30.85 40.41 21.55
N GLN A 111 31.83 39.57 21.25
CA GLN A 111 32.19 39.23 19.88
C GLN A 111 32.51 37.75 19.74
N GLN A 112 32.21 37.20 18.57
CA GLN A 112 32.67 35.89 18.11
C GLN A 112 33.38 36.06 16.78
N SER A 113 34.42 35.27 16.54
CA SER A 113 35.18 35.37 15.30
C SER A 113 35.83 34.05 14.91
N PHE A 114 35.98 33.85 13.61
CA PHE A 114 36.83 32.81 13.04
C PHE A 114 37.73 33.41 11.94
N GLY A 115 38.80 32.70 11.59
CA GLY A 115 39.73 33.10 10.54
C GLY A 115 39.70 32.11 9.39
N VAL A 116 39.72 32.61 8.17
CA VAL A 116 39.86 31.83 6.93
C VAL A 116 41.14 32.26 6.25
N LYS A 117 42.06 31.31 6.01
CA LYS A 117 43.29 31.57 5.28
C LYS A 117 42.99 31.65 3.79
N VAL A 118 43.54 32.65 3.12
CA VAL A 118 43.50 32.83 1.67
C VAL A 118 44.93 32.77 1.14
N THR A 119 45.18 31.89 0.18
CA THR A 119 46.49 31.75 -0.50
C THR A 119 46.31 32.10 -1.96
N GLN A 120 47.09 33.06 -2.45
CA GLN A 120 47.09 33.46 -3.86
C GLN A 120 48.38 33.01 -4.55
N ALA A 121 48.23 32.33 -5.68
CA ALA A 121 49.35 31.80 -6.45
C ALA A 121 50.32 32.90 -6.93
N ALA A 122 51.57 32.50 -7.19
CA ALA A 122 52.58 33.32 -7.84
C ALA A 122 52.26 33.58 -9.31
N LYS A 123 52.70 34.72 -9.84
CA LYS A 123 52.73 35.00 -11.28
C LYS A 123 53.54 33.95 -12.02
N GLY A 124 52.89 33.30 -12.98
CA GLY A 124 53.50 32.21 -13.76
C GLY A 124 53.52 30.87 -13.03
N ALA A 125 52.68 30.69 -12.00
CA ALA A 125 52.37 29.37 -11.47
C ALA A 125 51.81 28.46 -12.57
N ASP A 126 52.06 27.15 -12.43
CA ASP A 126 51.53 26.15 -13.34
C ASP A 126 49.99 26.20 -13.36
N PRO A 127 49.36 25.94 -14.52
CA PRO A 127 47.92 25.89 -14.62
C PRO A 127 47.36 24.78 -13.71
N ALA A 128 46.14 24.98 -13.21
CA ALA A 128 45.40 23.96 -12.47
C ALA A 128 43.96 23.89 -12.98
N LEU A 129 43.51 22.68 -13.33
CA LEU A 129 42.15 22.41 -13.78
C LEU A 129 41.46 21.57 -12.70
N THR A 130 40.37 22.09 -12.13
CA THR A 130 39.65 21.43 -11.03
C THR A 130 38.17 21.32 -11.37
N LEU A 131 37.62 20.12 -11.28
CA LEU A 131 36.17 19.88 -11.37
C LEU A 131 35.49 20.44 -10.11
N THR A 132 34.43 21.24 -10.28
CA THR A 132 33.67 21.83 -9.16
C THR A 132 32.22 21.34 -9.06
N SER A 133 31.69 20.69 -10.10
CA SER A 133 30.44 19.93 -10.03
C SER A 133 30.68 18.47 -9.63
N ASP A 134 29.59 17.71 -9.48
CA ASP A 134 29.68 16.26 -9.28
C ASP A 134 30.39 15.57 -10.45
N SER A 135 31.13 14.50 -10.14
CA SER A 135 31.80 13.66 -11.13
C SER A 135 30.87 12.65 -11.79
N GLU A 136 29.60 12.60 -11.38
CA GLU A 136 28.56 11.75 -11.95
C GLU A 136 27.31 12.57 -12.29
N ILE A 137 26.73 12.30 -13.46
CA ILE A 137 25.44 12.85 -13.92
C ILE A 137 24.49 11.66 -14.10
N ALA A 138 23.31 11.74 -13.48
CA ALA A 138 22.21 10.81 -13.70
C ALA A 138 21.19 11.44 -14.67
N ALA A 139 20.89 10.72 -15.75
CA ALA A 139 19.90 11.12 -16.76
C ALA A 139 18.84 10.02 -16.91
N ASP A 140 17.59 10.42 -17.08
CA ASP A 140 16.53 9.50 -17.49
C ASP A 140 16.72 9.05 -18.95
N ASN A 141 15.85 8.16 -19.41
CA ASN A 141 15.90 7.65 -20.77
C ASN A 141 15.65 8.75 -21.83
N GLU A 142 14.96 9.86 -21.52
CA GLU A 142 14.78 10.97 -22.46
C GLU A 142 16.05 11.82 -22.60
N GLY A 143 16.91 11.79 -21.59
CA GLY A 143 18.18 12.51 -21.55
C GLY A 143 17.96 13.96 -21.13
N GLY A 144 18.53 14.91 -21.89
CA GLY A 144 18.34 16.33 -21.65
C GLY A 144 19.63 17.12 -21.46
N LYS A 145 19.51 18.30 -20.84
CA LYS A 145 20.60 19.28 -20.72
C LYS A 145 21.16 19.32 -19.31
N PHE A 146 22.47 19.26 -19.21
CA PHE A 146 23.23 19.28 -17.97
C PHE A 146 24.39 20.26 -18.08
N GLU A 147 24.98 20.64 -16.94
CA GLU A 147 26.11 21.56 -16.87
C GLU A 147 27.20 20.96 -15.96
N ILE A 148 28.43 20.91 -16.47
CA ILE A 148 29.63 20.60 -15.67
C ILE A 148 30.31 21.92 -15.34
N THR A 149 30.62 22.16 -14.06
CA THR A 149 31.36 23.36 -13.65
C THR A 149 32.79 23.00 -13.28
N PHE A 150 33.72 23.90 -13.60
CA PHE A 150 35.13 23.72 -13.29
C PHE A 150 35.82 25.06 -13.03
N THR A 151 36.99 25.02 -12.40
CA THR A 151 37.92 26.15 -12.34
C THR A 151 39.18 25.84 -13.16
N LEU A 152 39.65 26.85 -13.90
CA LEU A 152 40.95 26.82 -14.58
C LEU A 152 41.79 27.98 -14.06
N ASP A 153 42.66 27.66 -13.11
CA ASP A 153 43.54 28.61 -12.47
C ASP A 153 44.86 28.75 -13.23
N ASN A 154 45.35 29.99 -13.31
CA ASN A 154 46.60 30.36 -13.97
C ASN A 154 46.73 29.82 -15.43
N PRO A 155 45.73 30.04 -16.31
CA PRO A 155 45.81 29.57 -17.69
C PRO A 155 47.03 30.18 -18.40
N VAL A 156 47.74 29.35 -19.15
CA VAL A 156 48.91 29.74 -19.93
C VAL A 156 48.46 30.34 -21.26
N GLU A 157 49.16 31.38 -21.73
CA GLU A 157 48.89 32.00 -23.03
C GLU A 157 49.02 30.95 -24.15
N GLY A 158 47.96 30.77 -24.93
CA GLY A 158 47.89 29.78 -26.00
C GLY A 158 47.46 28.37 -25.57
N GLY A 159 47.16 28.14 -24.28
CA GLY A 159 46.56 26.89 -23.83
C GLY A 159 45.08 26.78 -24.23
N GLU A 160 44.61 25.56 -24.45
CA GLU A 160 43.27 25.24 -24.96
C GLU A 160 42.60 24.19 -24.08
N LEU A 161 41.35 24.44 -23.69
CA LEU A 161 40.50 23.46 -23.01
C LEU A 161 39.56 22.83 -24.01
N THR A 162 39.61 21.51 -24.14
CA THR A 162 38.70 20.71 -24.96
C THR A 162 37.91 19.75 -24.08
N ALA A 163 36.76 19.31 -24.57
CA ALA A 163 35.99 18.22 -23.97
C ALA A 163 35.74 17.16 -25.05
N GLU A 164 36.06 15.92 -24.71
CA GLU A 164 35.73 14.75 -25.53
C GLU A 164 34.65 13.95 -24.82
N SER A 165 33.65 13.50 -25.57
CA SER A 165 32.51 12.76 -25.03
C SER A 165 32.08 11.63 -25.97
N ASP A 166 31.39 10.64 -25.42
CA ASP A 166 30.80 9.56 -26.22
C ASP A 166 29.74 10.07 -27.21
N GLU A 167 29.48 9.33 -28.28
CA GLU A 167 28.72 9.81 -29.46
C GLU A 167 27.28 10.28 -29.15
N TRP A 168 26.65 9.75 -28.09
CA TRP A 168 25.30 10.11 -27.64
C TRP A 168 25.28 11.30 -26.66
N ILE A 169 26.45 11.86 -26.35
CA ILE A 169 26.64 13.03 -25.50
C ILE A 169 27.27 14.13 -26.35
N THR A 170 26.64 15.30 -26.38
CA THR A 170 27.25 16.50 -26.99
C THR A 170 27.75 17.43 -25.89
N SER A 171 28.97 17.92 -26.02
CA SER A 171 29.61 18.80 -25.06
C SER A 171 30.07 20.10 -25.72
N THR A 172 29.89 21.24 -25.04
CA THR A 172 30.35 22.55 -25.49
C THR A 172 31.08 23.25 -24.35
N VAL A 173 32.38 23.51 -24.54
CA VAL A 173 33.21 24.18 -23.54
C VAL A 173 32.92 25.69 -23.56
N ASN A 174 32.51 26.21 -22.40
CA ASN A 174 32.36 27.64 -22.10
C ASN A 174 33.52 28.12 -21.21
N ALA A 175 33.50 29.41 -20.83
CA ALA A 175 34.57 30.01 -20.05
C ALA A 175 34.76 29.42 -18.64
N SER A 176 33.68 28.89 -18.03
CA SER A 176 33.70 28.34 -16.67
C SER A 176 32.79 27.10 -16.50
N SER A 177 32.24 26.59 -17.61
CA SER A 177 31.38 25.42 -17.59
C SER A 177 31.47 24.67 -18.91
N ILE A 178 30.99 23.44 -18.92
CA ILE A 178 30.80 22.63 -20.11
C ILE A 178 29.31 22.30 -20.18
N ASP A 179 28.63 22.84 -21.19
CA ASP A 179 27.23 22.52 -21.44
C ASP A 179 27.16 21.13 -22.07
N ILE A 180 26.34 20.26 -21.51
CA ILE A 180 26.15 18.88 -21.94
C ILE A 180 24.72 18.70 -22.42
N THR A 181 24.54 18.03 -23.56
CA THR A 181 23.23 17.50 -23.97
C THR A 181 23.35 16.00 -24.20
N VAL A 182 22.60 15.25 -23.40
CA VAL A 182 22.45 13.79 -23.46
C VAL A 182 21.28 13.48 -24.39
N ALA A 183 21.52 12.66 -25.42
CA ALA A 183 20.46 12.20 -26.31
C ALA A 183 19.58 11.14 -25.62
N ALA A 184 18.34 10.98 -26.07
CA ALA A 184 17.45 9.92 -25.58
C ALA A 184 18.08 8.52 -25.79
N ASN A 185 17.84 7.63 -24.83
CA ASN A 185 18.13 6.21 -24.90
C ASN A 185 16.86 5.45 -25.26
N GLU A 186 16.82 4.92 -26.48
CA GLU A 186 15.70 4.12 -26.99
C GLU A 186 15.87 2.62 -26.69
N ASP A 187 17.02 2.22 -26.14
CA ASP A 187 17.31 0.84 -25.76
C ASP A 187 16.89 0.58 -24.31
N GLU A 188 16.28 -0.58 -24.03
CA GLU A 188 15.87 -0.98 -22.66
C GLU A 188 17.05 -1.15 -21.69
N ALA A 189 18.26 -1.29 -22.22
CA ALA A 189 19.46 -1.38 -21.41
C ALA A 189 19.94 0.02 -21.00
N GLU A 190 20.26 0.17 -19.72
CA GLU A 190 21.01 1.32 -19.23
C GLU A 190 22.35 1.44 -19.98
N ARG A 191 22.83 2.68 -20.11
CA ARG A 191 24.12 2.98 -20.73
C ARG A 191 24.90 3.99 -19.91
N GLU A 192 26.21 3.83 -19.92
CA GLU A 192 27.16 4.73 -19.28
C GLU A 192 28.08 5.33 -20.33
N GLY A 193 28.42 6.60 -20.16
CA GLY A 193 29.34 7.30 -21.02
C GLY A 193 30.22 8.28 -20.25
N LYS A 194 31.29 8.72 -20.90
CA LYS A 194 32.29 9.60 -20.27
C LYS A 194 32.43 10.92 -21.00
N ILE A 195 32.76 11.93 -20.20
CA ILE A 195 33.21 13.24 -20.67
C ILE A 195 34.60 13.47 -20.07
N THR A 196 35.61 13.63 -20.91
CA THR A 196 36.97 13.94 -20.51
C THR A 196 37.30 15.36 -20.93
N ALA A 197 37.42 16.26 -19.95
CA ALA A 197 37.88 17.62 -20.19
C ALA A 197 39.41 17.65 -20.10
N THR A 198 40.08 18.19 -21.12
CA THR A 198 41.55 18.25 -21.19
C THR A 198 42.03 19.66 -21.50
N TYR A 199 42.85 20.21 -20.61
CA TYR A 199 43.57 21.46 -20.83
C TYR A 199 44.97 21.16 -21.36
N THR A 200 45.25 21.58 -22.60
CA THR A 200 46.52 21.35 -23.31
C THR A 200 47.30 22.65 -23.44
N TRP A 201 48.60 22.60 -23.13
CA TRP A 201 49.56 23.71 -23.25
C TRP A 201 50.97 23.15 -23.52
N ASP A 202 52.03 23.98 -23.53
CA ASP A 202 53.43 23.56 -23.77
C ASP A 202 54.06 22.72 -22.61
N GLY A 203 53.22 22.23 -21.69
CA GLY A 203 53.59 21.37 -20.56
C GLY A 203 52.78 20.08 -20.54
N GLU A 204 52.69 19.45 -19.37
CA GLU A 204 51.85 18.25 -19.18
C GLU A 204 50.36 18.64 -19.21
N PRO A 205 49.52 17.94 -19.98
CA PRO A 205 48.09 18.22 -20.04
C PRO A 205 47.41 17.90 -18.70
N LEU A 206 46.39 18.67 -18.37
CA LEU A 206 45.56 18.45 -17.19
C LEU A 206 44.20 17.92 -17.63
N SER A 207 43.62 16.98 -16.89
CA SER A 207 42.30 16.49 -17.20
C SER A 207 41.50 16.06 -15.98
N PHE A 208 40.18 16.06 -16.14
CA PHE A 208 39.24 15.38 -15.25
C PHE A 208 38.23 14.59 -16.09
N GLU A 209 37.57 13.61 -15.47
CA GLU A 209 36.51 12.82 -16.08
C GLU A 209 35.20 13.02 -15.33
N VAL A 210 34.10 13.09 -16.07
CA VAL A 210 32.72 13.02 -15.55
C VAL A 210 32.03 11.83 -16.20
N THR A 211 31.33 11.05 -15.40
CA THR A 211 30.56 9.89 -15.84
C THR A 211 29.10 10.26 -16.00
N VAL A 212 28.48 9.90 -17.12
CA VAL A 212 27.03 10.06 -17.36
C VAL A 212 26.40 8.68 -17.33
N LYS A 213 25.50 8.44 -16.37
CA LYS A 213 24.69 7.23 -16.27
C LYS A 213 23.30 7.56 -16.79
N GLN A 214 22.88 6.85 -17.83
CA GLN A 214 21.57 7.04 -18.44
C GLN A 214 20.74 5.77 -18.35
N GLU A 215 19.51 5.92 -17.88
CA GLU A 215 18.55 4.81 -17.79
C GLU A 215 18.20 4.24 -19.17
N GLY A 216 17.77 2.98 -19.19
CA GLY A 216 17.19 2.34 -20.37
C GLY A 216 15.79 2.87 -20.67
N ALA A 217 15.36 2.78 -21.93
CA ALA A 217 13.97 2.98 -22.28
C ALA A 217 13.07 2.03 -21.46
N PRO A 218 11.88 2.48 -21.02
CA PRO A 218 10.94 1.59 -20.38
C PRO A 218 10.60 0.43 -21.32
N LYS A 219 10.53 -0.77 -20.75
CA LYS A 219 10.19 -1.98 -21.49
C LYS A 219 8.83 -1.80 -22.18
N SER A 220 8.78 -2.04 -23.49
CA SER A 220 7.55 -1.85 -24.26
C SER A 220 6.73 -3.14 -24.30
N TYR A 221 5.50 -3.07 -23.80
CA TYR A 221 4.56 -4.18 -23.82
C TYR A 221 3.51 -3.98 -24.90
N THR A 222 3.88 -4.22 -26.15
CA THR A 222 2.94 -4.14 -27.28
C THR A 222 1.93 -5.28 -27.21
N ASP A 223 0.65 -4.98 -27.49
CA ASP A 223 -0.44 -5.96 -27.42
C ASP A 223 -0.49 -6.68 -26.05
N ALA A 224 -0.25 -5.93 -24.96
CA ALA A 224 -0.18 -6.49 -23.61
C ALA A 224 -1.47 -7.19 -23.16
N PHE A 225 -2.61 -6.77 -23.70
CA PHE A 225 -3.92 -7.23 -23.24
C PHE A 225 -4.79 -7.68 -24.42
N ASN A 226 -5.62 -8.69 -24.14
CA ASN A 226 -6.77 -9.06 -24.95
C ASN A 226 -8.04 -8.78 -24.13
N ILE A 227 -9.05 -8.16 -24.74
CA ILE A 227 -10.35 -7.94 -24.11
C ILE A 227 -11.44 -8.39 -25.08
N GLU A 228 -12.36 -9.21 -24.58
CA GLU A 228 -13.50 -9.74 -25.32
C GLU A 228 -14.80 -9.43 -24.58
N VAL A 229 -15.84 -9.09 -25.35
CA VAL A 229 -17.21 -8.92 -24.84
C VAL A 229 -18.10 -9.84 -25.68
N PRO A 230 -18.35 -11.08 -25.24
CA PRO A 230 -19.14 -12.03 -26.02
C PRO A 230 -20.59 -11.54 -26.17
N GLU A 231 -21.06 -11.38 -27.41
CA GLU A 231 -22.42 -10.87 -27.70
C GLU A 231 -23.51 -11.77 -27.09
N GLU A 232 -23.26 -13.07 -26.96
CA GLU A 232 -24.19 -14.02 -26.33
C GLU A 232 -24.40 -13.81 -24.82
N TYR A 233 -23.48 -13.11 -24.16
CA TYR A 233 -23.55 -12.77 -22.73
C TYR A 233 -23.77 -11.26 -22.51
N LEU A 234 -24.14 -10.54 -23.56
CA LEU A 234 -24.55 -9.14 -23.50
C LEU A 234 -26.08 -9.03 -23.44
N THR A 235 -26.60 -8.48 -22.35
CA THR A 235 -28.02 -8.17 -22.16
C THR A 235 -28.22 -6.68 -21.97
N ALA A 236 -29.47 -6.24 -21.81
CA ALA A 236 -29.76 -4.84 -21.50
C ALA A 236 -29.17 -4.39 -20.15
N THR A 237 -28.90 -5.33 -19.22
CA THR A 237 -28.46 -5.01 -17.85
C THR A 237 -27.21 -5.74 -17.38
N SER A 238 -26.65 -6.63 -18.19
CA SER A 238 -25.41 -7.35 -17.89
C SER A 238 -24.49 -7.42 -19.10
N ALA A 239 -23.19 -7.34 -18.86
CA ALA A 239 -22.16 -7.59 -19.87
C ALA A 239 -21.03 -8.41 -19.26
N THR A 240 -20.72 -9.56 -19.85
CA THR A 240 -19.51 -10.31 -19.49
C THR A 240 -18.33 -9.73 -20.26
N VAL A 241 -17.27 -9.37 -19.56
CA VAL A 241 -16.01 -8.90 -20.14
C VAL A 241 -14.92 -9.89 -19.74
N ILE A 242 -14.26 -10.46 -20.73
CA ILE A 242 -13.16 -11.41 -20.54
C ILE A 242 -11.88 -10.69 -20.93
N SER A 243 -10.94 -10.58 -20.00
CA SER A 243 -9.67 -9.91 -20.22
C SER A 243 -8.51 -10.82 -19.84
N SER A 244 -7.41 -10.73 -20.58
CA SER A 244 -6.19 -11.49 -20.28
C SER A 244 -4.96 -10.67 -20.59
N CYS A 245 -3.87 -10.92 -19.86
CA CYS A 245 -2.56 -10.36 -20.16
C CYS A 245 -1.68 -11.36 -20.89
N ASN A 246 -0.91 -10.88 -21.88
CA ASN A 246 0.02 -11.70 -22.68
C ASN A 246 1.41 -11.83 -22.03
N TYR A 247 1.62 -11.18 -20.88
CA TYR A 247 2.92 -11.07 -20.22
C TYR A 247 2.81 -11.42 -18.74
N SER A 248 3.28 -12.60 -18.36
CA SER A 248 3.21 -13.12 -16.98
C SER A 248 3.94 -12.26 -15.95
N GLU A 249 4.89 -11.42 -16.37
CA GLU A 249 5.63 -10.53 -15.46
C GLU A 249 4.87 -9.26 -15.05
N LEU A 250 3.74 -8.96 -15.69
CA LEU A 250 2.95 -7.77 -15.39
C LEU A 250 1.96 -8.02 -14.26
N TYR A 251 1.66 -6.97 -13.51
CA TYR A 251 0.42 -6.87 -12.74
C TYR A 251 -0.51 -5.90 -13.47
N TRP A 252 -1.80 -6.21 -13.50
CA TRP A 252 -2.74 -5.51 -14.38
C TRP A 252 -4.17 -5.53 -13.86
N THR A 253 -5.03 -4.73 -14.47
CA THR A 253 -6.47 -4.70 -14.17
C THR A 253 -7.25 -4.36 -15.43
N SER A 254 -8.50 -4.80 -15.51
CA SER A 254 -9.46 -4.44 -16.56
C SER A 254 -10.75 -3.91 -15.97
N GLN A 255 -11.32 -2.91 -16.63
CA GLN A 255 -12.59 -2.31 -16.22
C GLN A 255 -13.41 -1.82 -17.42
N ILE A 256 -14.66 -1.45 -17.14
CA ILE A 256 -15.52 -0.74 -18.08
C ILE A 256 -15.80 0.68 -17.57
N MET A 257 -16.11 1.58 -18.50
CA MET A 257 -16.56 2.93 -18.22
C MET A 257 -17.65 3.33 -19.23
N SER A 258 -18.71 3.99 -18.77
CA SER A 258 -19.72 4.55 -19.68
C SER A 258 -19.20 5.81 -20.39
N GLN A 259 -19.75 6.15 -21.55
CA GLN A 259 -19.41 7.41 -22.23
C GLN A 259 -19.64 8.63 -21.34
N GLU A 260 -20.71 8.63 -20.53
CA GLU A 260 -21.02 9.71 -19.59
C GLU A 260 -19.93 9.86 -18.51
N GLN A 261 -19.40 8.75 -18.00
CA GLN A 261 -18.31 8.77 -17.03
C GLN A 261 -17.03 9.29 -17.66
N LEU A 262 -16.70 8.90 -18.90
CA LEU A 262 -15.54 9.43 -19.63
C LEU A 262 -15.68 10.95 -19.84
N ASP A 263 -16.86 11.41 -20.27
CA ASP A 263 -17.16 12.82 -20.47
C ASP A 263 -17.06 13.63 -19.17
N THR A 264 -17.53 13.05 -18.06
CA THR A 264 -17.58 13.69 -16.75
C THR A 264 -16.22 13.75 -16.07
N TYR A 265 -15.48 12.65 -16.06
CA TYR A 265 -14.27 12.49 -15.26
C TYR A 265 -12.99 12.72 -16.05
N CYS A 266 -13.01 12.44 -17.36
CA CYS A 266 -11.86 12.57 -18.25
C CYS A 266 -12.08 13.63 -19.34
N SER A 267 -13.11 14.47 -19.21
CA SER A 267 -13.48 15.48 -20.21
C SER A 267 -13.71 14.91 -21.63
N GLY A 268 -14.05 13.63 -21.74
CA GLY A 268 -14.21 12.90 -23.00
C GLY A 268 -12.90 12.49 -23.67
N ASP A 269 -11.76 12.67 -23.00
CA ASP A 269 -10.42 12.40 -23.53
C ASP A 269 -9.78 11.19 -22.83
N LYS A 270 -9.54 10.13 -23.60
CA LYS A 270 -8.93 8.88 -23.10
C LYS A 270 -7.51 9.10 -22.54
N GLU A 271 -6.80 10.14 -22.97
CA GLU A 271 -5.45 10.46 -22.45
C GLU A 271 -5.48 10.95 -21.00
N GLN A 272 -6.61 11.51 -20.54
CA GLN A 272 -6.79 11.95 -19.15
C GLN A 272 -7.08 10.78 -18.19
N MET A 273 -7.18 9.56 -18.72
CA MET A 273 -7.51 8.37 -17.93
C MET A 273 -6.41 8.03 -16.91
N LYS A 274 -5.13 8.31 -17.22
CA LYS A 274 -4.02 8.08 -16.29
C LYS A 274 -4.20 8.87 -14.99
N ASP A 275 -4.48 10.16 -15.09
CA ASP A 275 -4.66 11.01 -13.90
C ASP A 275 -5.92 10.64 -13.10
N TYR A 276 -7.02 10.35 -13.81
CA TYR A 276 -8.28 9.97 -13.17
C TYR A 276 -8.19 8.61 -12.48
N PHE A 277 -7.55 7.62 -13.09
CA PHE A 277 -7.52 6.26 -12.57
C PHE A 277 -6.78 6.16 -11.25
N ILE A 278 -5.66 6.87 -11.10
CA ILE A 278 -4.96 7.00 -9.81
C ILE A 278 -5.89 7.56 -8.73
N THR A 279 -6.59 8.65 -9.04
CA THR A 279 -7.55 9.28 -8.11
C THR A 279 -8.68 8.31 -7.73
N LEU A 280 -9.15 7.51 -8.68
CA LEU A 280 -10.18 6.49 -8.45
C LEU A 280 -9.69 5.39 -7.50
N LEU A 281 -8.46 4.90 -7.69
CA LEU A 281 -7.87 3.89 -6.82
C LEU A 281 -7.71 4.42 -5.39
N GLU A 282 -7.18 5.63 -5.22
CA GLU A 282 -7.03 6.28 -3.91
C GLU A 282 -8.37 6.45 -3.20
N ALA A 283 -9.39 6.96 -3.90
CA ALA A 283 -10.72 7.13 -3.33
C ALA A 283 -11.38 5.78 -2.97
N THR A 284 -11.08 4.72 -3.72
CA THR A 284 -11.59 3.37 -3.45
C THR A 284 -10.89 2.74 -2.25
N ALA A 285 -9.56 2.89 -2.14
CA ALA A 285 -8.79 2.48 -0.98
C ALA A 285 -9.24 3.22 0.30
N GLU A 286 -9.45 4.55 0.22
CA GLU A 286 -9.95 5.34 1.34
C GLU A 286 -11.35 4.89 1.79
N LYS A 287 -12.26 4.66 0.83
CA LYS A 287 -13.62 4.18 1.13
C LYS A 287 -13.65 2.77 1.71
N SER A 288 -12.74 1.90 1.27
CA SER A 288 -12.61 0.54 1.82
C SER A 288 -11.89 0.51 3.17
N GLY A 289 -11.27 1.61 3.58
CA GLY A 289 -10.48 1.70 4.82
C GLY A 289 -9.18 0.89 4.74
N LEU A 290 -8.75 0.50 3.54
CA LEU A 290 -7.55 -0.28 3.31
C LEU A 290 -6.37 0.63 2.99
N PRO A 291 -5.21 0.42 3.64
CA PRO A 291 -3.94 0.96 3.18
C PRO A 291 -3.64 0.54 1.72
N MET A 292 -3.00 1.41 0.94
CA MET A 292 -2.76 1.20 -0.49
C MET A 292 -1.88 -0.02 -0.79
N ASP A 293 -0.92 -0.30 0.10
CA ASP A 293 -0.04 -1.48 0.06
C ASP A 293 -0.79 -2.81 0.26
N ILE A 294 -1.99 -2.77 0.86
CA ILE A 294 -2.90 -3.93 0.93
C ILE A 294 -3.91 -3.91 -0.22
N PHE A 295 -4.40 -2.74 -0.60
CA PHE A 295 -5.41 -2.59 -1.64
C PHE A 295 -4.92 -3.02 -3.03
N LEU A 296 -3.73 -2.59 -3.47
CA LEU A 296 -3.23 -2.88 -4.82
C LEU A 296 -3.00 -4.37 -5.07
N PRO A 297 -2.40 -5.15 -4.15
CA PRO A 297 -2.30 -6.61 -4.32
C PRO A 297 -3.65 -7.33 -4.43
N LEU A 298 -4.72 -6.78 -3.84
CA LEU A 298 -6.08 -7.33 -3.95
C LEU A 298 -6.77 -6.91 -5.25
N PHE A 299 -6.39 -5.76 -5.78
CA PHE A 299 -7.03 -5.14 -6.93
C PHE A 299 -6.40 -5.53 -8.28
N LEU A 300 -5.08 -5.73 -8.30
CA LEU A 300 -4.33 -6.08 -9.51
C LEU A 300 -4.25 -7.60 -9.69
N PHE A 301 -4.47 -8.05 -10.91
CA PHE A 301 -4.27 -9.42 -11.36
C PHE A 301 -2.82 -9.67 -11.77
N ALA A 302 -2.31 -10.87 -11.47
CA ALA A 302 -1.06 -11.35 -12.04
C ALA A 302 -1.22 -11.59 -13.56
N GLY A 303 -0.14 -11.41 -14.32
CA GLY A 303 -0.16 -11.39 -15.78
C GLY A 303 -0.54 -12.70 -16.47
N ASP A 304 -0.54 -13.84 -15.77
CA ASP A 304 -1.00 -15.13 -16.29
C ASP A 304 -2.48 -15.41 -15.99
N LYS A 305 -3.16 -14.52 -15.27
CA LYS A 305 -4.57 -14.63 -14.95
C LYS A 305 -5.44 -14.18 -16.13
N GLU A 306 -6.51 -14.93 -16.37
CA GLU A 306 -7.66 -14.51 -17.16
C GLU A 306 -8.74 -14.01 -16.19
N ASP A 307 -9.28 -12.83 -16.46
CA ASP A 307 -10.37 -12.22 -15.70
C ASP A 307 -11.65 -12.31 -16.52
N GLU A 308 -12.62 -13.10 -16.06
CA GLU A 308 -13.98 -13.15 -16.60
C GLU A 308 -14.90 -12.48 -15.58
N PHE A 309 -15.29 -11.23 -15.85
CA PHE A 309 -16.10 -10.44 -14.94
C PHE A 309 -17.46 -10.07 -15.56
N ILE A 310 -18.53 -10.29 -14.80
CA ILE A 310 -19.89 -9.93 -15.20
C ILE A 310 -20.21 -8.54 -14.65
N TYR A 311 -20.25 -7.56 -15.54
CA TYR A 311 -20.61 -6.20 -15.21
C TYR A 311 -22.11 -6.00 -15.22
N SER A 312 -22.57 -5.37 -14.15
CA SER A 312 -23.87 -4.72 -14.03
C SER A 312 -23.90 -3.42 -14.84
N VAL A 313 -24.74 -3.34 -15.87
CA VAL A 313 -24.75 -2.23 -16.84
C VAL A 313 -26.14 -1.64 -17.03
N THR A 314 -26.20 -0.42 -17.55
CA THR A 314 -27.46 0.31 -17.78
C THR A 314 -27.95 0.09 -19.20
N PRO A 315 -29.27 -0.15 -19.43
CA PRO A 315 -29.83 -0.30 -20.78
C PRO A 315 -29.54 0.90 -21.70
N GLU A 316 -29.51 0.65 -23.01
CA GLU A 316 -29.25 1.65 -24.06
C GLU A 316 -28.00 2.53 -23.82
N THR A 317 -27.04 2.07 -23.03
CA THR A 317 -25.84 2.83 -22.66
C THR A 317 -24.62 2.32 -23.41
N HIS A 318 -23.77 3.25 -23.84
CA HIS A 318 -22.51 2.95 -24.50
C HIS A 318 -21.38 2.85 -23.48
N PHE A 319 -20.64 1.75 -23.53
CA PHE A 319 -19.53 1.43 -22.64
C PHE A 319 -18.24 1.20 -23.42
N LEU A 320 -17.15 1.65 -22.81
CA LEU A 320 -15.78 1.44 -23.25
C LEU A 320 -15.13 0.44 -22.30
N THR A 321 -14.35 -0.50 -22.83
CA THR A 321 -13.53 -1.42 -22.04
C THR A 321 -12.07 -0.97 -22.07
N PHE A 322 -11.36 -1.15 -20.97
CA PHE A 322 -9.93 -0.88 -20.92
C PHE A 322 -9.19 -1.83 -19.98
N ALA A 323 -7.89 -1.99 -20.22
CA ALA A 323 -6.96 -2.67 -19.34
C ALA A 323 -5.66 -1.86 -19.23
N VAL A 324 -4.98 -1.99 -18.09
CA VAL A 324 -3.72 -1.30 -17.84
C VAL A 324 -2.83 -2.11 -16.91
N GLY A 325 -1.52 -2.10 -17.17
CA GLY A 325 -0.50 -2.65 -16.29
C GLY A 325 -0.01 -1.61 -15.29
N MET A 326 0.16 -2.02 -14.03
CA MET A 326 0.57 -1.15 -12.93
C MET A 326 1.37 -1.95 -11.90
N ASP A 327 2.36 -1.34 -11.25
CA ASP A 327 3.07 -1.93 -10.11
C ASP A 327 2.42 -1.57 -8.75
N TYR A 328 2.95 -2.12 -7.65
CA TYR A 328 2.43 -1.83 -6.30
C TYR A 328 2.79 -0.45 -5.76
N ASP A 329 3.63 0.31 -6.48
CA ASP A 329 3.97 1.70 -6.17
C ASP A 329 3.11 2.67 -7.02
N MET A 330 2.09 2.16 -7.71
CA MET A 330 1.16 2.91 -8.57
C MET A 330 1.79 3.47 -9.85
N ASN A 331 2.96 2.97 -10.26
CA ASN A 331 3.54 3.33 -11.55
C ASN A 331 2.91 2.48 -12.65
N TYR A 332 2.54 3.13 -13.75
CA TYR A 332 2.07 2.44 -14.94
C TYR A 332 3.21 1.67 -15.59
N THR A 333 3.05 0.36 -15.76
CA THR A 333 3.99 -0.50 -16.49
C THR A 333 3.62 -0.62 -17.97
N THR A 334 2.40 -0.21 -18.34
CA THR A 334 1.93 -0.11 -19.72
C THR A 334 1.11 1.15 -19.94
N ASP A 335 0.89 1.54 -21.19
CA ASP A 335 -0.21 2.45 -21.53
C ASP A 335 -1.57 1.76 -21.35
N PHE A 336 -2.64 2.57 -21.33
CA PHE A 336 -4.01 2.05 -21.33
C PHE A 336 -4.31 1.39 -22.67
N TYR A 337 -4.66 0.11 -22.62
CA TYR A 337 -5.23 -0.60 -23.75
C TYR A 337 -6.74 -0.41 -23.74
N TRP A 338 -7.29 0.07 -24.86
CA TRP A 338 -8.74 0.21 -25.05
C TRP A 338 -9.25 -0.94 -25.90
N GLY A 339 -10.12 -1.75 -25.30
CA GLY A 339 -10.70 -2.94 -25.93
C GLY A 339 -11.93 -2.62 -26.78
N PRO A 340 -12.73 -3.65 -27.14
CA PRO A 340 -13.99 -3.46 -27.85
C PRO A 340 -14.98 -2.62 -27.01
N GLU A 341 -15.63 -1.67 -27.67
CA GLU A 341 -16.73 -0.88 -27.11
C GLU A 341 -18.06 -1.60 -27.40
N PHE A 342 -19.03 -1.47 -26.51
CA PHE A 342 -20.34 -2.09 -26.68
C PHE A 342 -21.47 -1.13 -26.29
N THR A 343 -22.67 -1.38 -26.82
CA THR A 343 -23.88 -0.68 -26.40
C THR A 343 -24.89 -1.73 -25.96
N THR A 344 -25.35 -1.62 -24.72
CA THR A 344 -26.39 -2.50 -24.19
C THR A 344 -27.67 -2.33 -24.99
N PRO A 345 -28.40 -3.42 -25.32
CA PRO A 345 -29.71 -3.34 -25.93
C PRO A 345 -30.72 -2.51 -25.12
N ALA A 346 -31.83 -2.15 -25.77
CA ALA A 346 -32.99 -1.63 -25.05
C ALA A 346 -33.56 -2.70 -24.12
N ASP A 347 -34.00 -2.28 -22.93
CA ASP A 347 -34.74 -3.16 -22.06
C ASP A 347 -36.11 -3.48 -22.69
N THR A 348 -36.39 -4.77 -22.89
CA THR A 348 -37.58 -5.23 -23.63
C THR A 348 -38.61 -5.97 -22.77
N GLY A 349 -38.49 -5.92 -21.44
CA GLY A 349 -39.59 -6.33 -20.54
C GLY A 349 -39.37 -5.87 -19.09
N GLY A 350 -40.34 -5.31 -18.36
CA GLY A 350 -41.78 -5.13 -18.59
C GLY A 350 -42.26 -3.73 -18.16
N ASP A 351 -43.58 -3.54 -18.08
CA ASP A 351 -44.28 -2.27 -17.80
C ASP A 351 -43.65 -1.39 -16.71
N GLU A 352 -43.91 -0.06 -16.79
CA GLU A 352 -43.54 0.97 -15.80
C GLU A 352 -43.39 0.38 -14.37
N PRO A 353 -42.28 0.64 -13.65
CA PRO A 353 -41.96 -0.09 -12.43
C PRO A 353 -43.10 0.05 -11.43
N GLY A 354 -43.79 -1.07 -11.21
CA GLY A 354 -44.51 -1.33 -9.98
C GLY A 354 -43.52 -1.47 -8.83
N GLU A 355 -44.01 -1.88 -7.67
CA GLU A 355 -43.16 -2.28 -6.54
C GLU A 355 -42.22 -3.43 -7.00
N LEU A 356 -40.91 -3.30 -6.75
CA LEU A 356 -39.91 -4.32 -7.11
C LEU A 356 -40.25 -5.65 -6.41
N THR A 357 -40.36 -6.72 -7.19
CA THR A 357 -40.69 -8.07 -6.70
C THR A 357 -39.69 -9.09 -7.24
N PHE A 358 -39.64 -10.28 -6.61
CA PHE A 358 -38.73 -11.35 -6.98
C PHE A 358 -39.49 -12.68 -7.08
N GLU A 359 -39.14 -13.49 -8.07
CA GLU A 359 -39.45 -14.92 -8.10
C GLU A 359 -38.20 -15.70 -7.67
N ILE A 360 -38.36 -16.67 -6.77
CA ILE A 360 -37.25 -17.46 -6.23
C ILE A 360 -37.56 -18.94 -6.42
N GLU A 361 -36.66 -19.65 -7.07
CA GLU A 361 -36.62 -21.11 -7.13
C GLU A 361 -35.48 -21.61 -6.22
N VAL A 362 -35.74 -22.65 -5.43
CA VAL A 362 -34.76 -23.20 -4.50
C VAL A 362 -34.77 -24.73 -4.52
N VAL A 363 -33.60 -25.33 -4.66
CA VAL A 363 -33.36 -26.77 -4.59
C VAL A 363 -32.49 -27.06 -3.37
N PRO A 364 -33.04 -27.64 -2.28
CA PRO A 364 -32.28 -27.91 -1.07
C PRO A 364 -31.25 -29.02 -1.28
N LYS A 365 -30.09 -28.87 -0.63
CA LYS A 365 -29.07 -29.89 -0.41
C LYS A 365 -28.91 -30.13 1.10
N THR A 366 -27.95 -30.96 1.50
CA THR A 366 -27.71 -31.33 2.90
C THR A 366 -27.25 -30.16 3.76
N THR A 367 -26.29 -29.36 3.27
CA THR A 367 -25.68 -28.21 3.99
C THR A 367 -25.68 -26.92 3.18
N SER A 368 -26.46 -26.89 2.10
CA SER A 368 -26.56 -25.80 1.15
C SER A 368 -27.91 -25.82 0.43
N ALA A 369 -28.14 -24.83 -0.43
CA ALA A 369 -29.25 -24.84 -1.38
C ALA A 369 -28.82 -24.17 -2.69
N ILE A 370 -29.33 -24.69 -3.81
CA ILE A 370 -29.20 -24.05 -5.12
C ILE A 370 -30.37 -23.09 -5.30
N MET A 371 -30.09 -21.81 -5.53
CA MET A 371 -31.05 -20.73 -5.66
C MET A 371 -31.00 -20.10 -7.05
N SER A 372 -32.16 -19.89 -7.64
CA SER A 372 -32.35 -19.04 -8.82
C SER A 372 -33.31 -17.92 -8.47
N VAL A 373 -32.93 -16.67 -8.76
CA VAL A 373 -33.68 -15.47 -8.40
C VAL A 373 -33.91 -14.61 -9.63
N TYR A 374 -35.18 -14.25 -9.85
CA TYR A 374 -35.64 -13.49 -11.00
C TYR A 374 -36.31 -12.19 -10.53
N PRO A 375 -35.63 -11.03 -10.57
CA PRO A 375 -36.26 -9.75 -10.22
C PRO A 375 -37.26 -9.31 -11.30
N SER A 376 -38.30 -8.58 -10.90
CA SER A 376 -39.28 -7.99 -11.83
C SER A 376 -38.70 -6.82 -12.62
N ASP A 377 -37.68 -6.16 -12.08
CA ASP A 377 -36.86 -5.15 -12.75
C ASP A 377 -35.41 -5.64 -12.77
N LYS A 378 -34.91 -6.00 -13.96
CA LYS A 378 -33.56 -6.56 -14.13
C LYS A 378 -32.46 -5.53 -13.91
N SER A 379 -32.80 -4.24 -13.84
CA SER A 379 -31.85 -3.16 -13.56
C SER A 379 -31.70 -2.89 -12.06
N ALA A 380 -32.63 -3.37 -11.23
CA ALA A 380 -32.55 -3.18 -9.79
C ALA A 380 -31.40 -3.97 -9.17
N LYS A 381 -30.71 -3.34 -8.22
CA LYS A 381 -29.74 -4.01 -7.34
C LYS A 381 -30.47 -4.67 -6.19
N TYR A 382 -30.06 -5.88 -5.82
CA TYR A 382 -30.73 -6.64 -4.77
C TYR A 382 -29.76 -7.57 -4.03
N ILE A 383 -30.21 -8.05 -2.88
CA ILE A 383 -29.56 -9.13 -2.14
C ILE A 383 -30.39 -10.39 -2.36
N ALA A 384 -29.75 -11.50 -2.70
CA ALA A 384 -30.33 -12.83 -2.61
C ALA A 384 -29.50 -13.74 -1.69
N THR A 385 -30.14 -14.38 -0.72
CA THR A 385 -29.46 -15.29 0.21
C THR A 385 -30.45 -16.24 0.89
N ALA A 386 -30.00 -17.09 1.80
CA ALA A 386 -30.84 -17.92 2.64
C ALA A 386 -30.67 -17.55 4.11
N LEU A 387 -31.79 -17.40 4.82
CA LEU A 387 -31.83 -17.05 6.24
C LEU A 387 -32.49 -18.16 7.05
N ASP A 388 -31.93 -18.41 8.24
CA ASP A 388 -32.47 -19.37 9.19
C ASP A 388 -33.90 -18.98 9.63
N GLU A 389 -34.79 -19.95 9.82
CA GLU A 389 -36.18 -19.72 10.26
C GLU A 389 -36.27 -18.91 11.57
N SER A 390 -35.25 -18.93 12.42
CA SER A 390 -35.17 -18.13 13.66
C SER A 390 -35.24 -16.62 13.42
N PHE A 391 -34.78 -16.11 12.27
CA PHE A 391 -34.91 -14.69 11.93
C PHE A 391 -36.38 -14.26 11.86
N PHE A 392 -37.27 -15.15 11.43
CA PHE A 392 -38.69 -14.85 11.26
C PHE A 392 -39.56 -15.29 12.44
N THR A 393 -39.11 -16.28 13.21
CA THR A 393 -39.85 -16.78 14.38
C THR A 393 -39.51 -16.04 15.67
N SER A 394 -38.45 -15.22 15.68
CA SER A 394 -38.05 -14.36 16.81
C SER A 394 -38.95 -13.13 17.02
N GLY A 395 -39.95 -12.91 16.14
CA GLY A 395 -40.89 -11.79 16.22
C GLY A 395 -40.40 -10.50 15.56
N LEU A 396 -39.28 -10.56 14.81
CA LEU A 396 -38.82 -9.49 13.94
C LEU A 396 -39.79 -9.28 12.77
N THR A 397 -39.94 -8.03 12.35
CA THR A 397 -40.65 -7.70 11.12
C THR A 397 -39.74 -7.95 9.91
N ASP A 398 -40.32 -8.06 8.71
CA ASP A 398 -39.52 -8.19 7.48
C ASP A 398 -38.56 -6.99 7.29
N GLU A 399 -38.96 -5.80 7.72
CA GLU A 399 -38.10 -4.61 7.74
C GLU A 399 -36.92 -4.75 8.72
N ASP A 400 -37.15 -5.30 9.91
CA ASP A 400 -36.08 -5.54 10.87
C ASP A 400 -35.07 -6.57 10.34
N VAL A 401 -35.55 -7.62 9.66
CA VAL A 401 -34.69 -8.64 9.04
C VAL A 401 -33.86 -8.04 7.90
N MET A 402 -34.47 -7.26 7.00
CA MET A 402 -33.73 -6.60 5.91
C MET A 402 -32.67 -5.61 6.45
N ASN A 403 -33.02 -4.82 7.47
CA ASN A 403 -32.07 -3.92 8.13
C ASN A 403 -30.92 -4.68 8.78
N GLU A 404 -31.20 -5.81 9.43
CA GLU A 404 -30.16 -6.64 10.05
C GLU A 404 -29.21 -7.21 8.99
N VAL A 405 -29.73 -7.75 7.89
CA VAL A 405 -28.90 -8.25 6.77
C VAL A 405 -28.02 -7.14 6.21
N VAL A 406 -28.61 -5.99 5.87
CA VAL A 406 -27.85 -4.83 5.38
C VAL A 406 -26.80 -4.36 6.39
N SER A 407 -27.16 -4.31 7.68
CA SER A 407 -26.25 -3.89 8.75
C SER A 407 -25.11 -4.87 8.98
N GLN A 408 -25.35 -6.18 8.83
CA GLN A 408 -24.33 -7.21 8.99
C GLN A 408 -23.32 -7.19 7.84
N LEU A 409 -23.81 -6.97 6.61
CA LEU A 409 -22.94 -6.85 5.44
C LEU A 409 -22.11 -5.57 5.48
N GLY A 410 -22.64 -4.48 6.04
CA GLY A 410 -21.90 -3.23 6.20
C GLY A 410 -21.34 -2.75 4.85
N PHE A 411 -20.04 -2.45 4.80
CA PHE A 411 -19.39 -2.01 3.55
C PHE A 411 -19.29 -3.14 2.51
N LEU A 412 -19.29 -4.41 2.93
CA LEU A 412 -19.19 -5.57 2.02
C LEU A 412 -20.41 -5.70 1.11
N ILE A 413 -21.52 -5.04 1.46
CA ILE A 413 -22.73 -5.03 0.65
C ILE A 413 -22.45 -4.65 -0.81
N ILE A 414 -21.47 -3.77 -1.07
CA ILE A 414 -21.12 -3.36 -2.45
C ILE A 414 -20.67 -4.52 -3.34
N PHE A 415 -20.04 -5.54 -2.74
CA PHE A 415 -19.59 -6.74 -3.44
C PHE A 415 -20.66 -7.84 -3.50
N MET A 416 -21.78 -7.65 -2.80
CA MET A 416 -22.83 -8.67 -2.62
C MET A 416 -24.16 -8.28 -3.26
N LEU A 417 -24.22 -7.14 -3.95
CA LEU A 417 -25.42 -6.74 -4.69
C LEU A 417 -25.49 -7.44 -6.05
N ASP A 418 -26.43 -8.36 -6.15
CA ASP A 418 -26.82 -8.97 -7.40
C ASP A 418 -27.57 -7.97 -8.29
N GLN A 419 -27.55 -8.23 -9.60
CA GLN A 419 -28.34 -7.53 -10.61
C GLN A 419 -28.70 -8.50 -11.73
N GLY A 420 -29.88 -8.33 -12.33
CA GLY A 420 -30.35 -9.24 -13.37
C GLY A 420 -30.80 -10.58 -12.80
N ASP A 421 -30.71 -11.65 -13.59
CA ASP A 421 -31.08 -12.99 -13.13
C ASP A 421 -29.90 -13.69 -12.47
N VAL A 422 -30.14 -14.27 -11.30
CA VAL A 422 -29.21 -15.22 -10.67
C VAL A 422 -29.75 -16.62 -10.94
N ILE A 423 -28.93 -17.50 -11.52
CA ILE A 423 -29.34 -18.87 -11.89
C ILE A 423 -28.38 -19.87 -11.25
N ASP A 424 -28.96 -20.86 -10.56
CA ASP A 424 -28.27 -21.99 -9.95
C ASP A 424 -27.12 -21.62 -9.00
N ALA A 425 -27.25 -20.50 -8.27
CA ALA A 425 -26.27 -20.07 -7.29
C ALA A 425 -26.35 -20.93 -6.02
N GLU A 426 -25.22 -21.48 -5.57
CA GLU A 426 -25.17 -22.28 -4.35
C GLU A 426 -24.95 -21.41 -3.11
N VAL A 427 -25.93 -21.40 -2.21
CA VAL A 427 -25.81 -20.79 -0.88
C VAL A 427 -25.41 -21.89 0.10
N THR A 428 -24.28 -21.74 0.78
CA THR A 428 -23.69 -22.74 1.68
C THR A 428 -23.81 -22.34 3.15
N GLY A 429 -23.33 -23.18 4.07
CA GLY A 429 -23.28 -22.87 5.51
C GLY A 429 -24.55 -23.21 6.29
N MET A 430 -25.41 -24.06 5.73
CA MET A 430 -26.67 -24.49 6.34
C MET A 430 -26.49 -25.80 7.14
N MET A 431 -27.39 -26.01 8.08
CA MET A 431 -27.50 -27.24 8.87
C MET A 431 -28.40 -28.25 8.16
N PRO A 432 -28.13 -29.57 8.24
CA PRO A 432 -29.04 -30.61 7.76
C PRO A 432 -30.38 -30.61 8.49
N GLU A 433 -31.41 -31.13 7.83
CA GLU A 433 -32.80 -31.22 8.35
C GLU A 433 -33.34 -29.93 9.00
N SER A 434 -32.88 -28.77 8.56
CA SER A 434 -33.16 -27.48 9.19
C SER A 434 -33.97 -26.58 8.25
N ASN A 435 -34.84 -25.76 8.81
CA ASN A 435 -35.74 -24.88 8.06
C ASN A 435 -35.08 -23.53 7.77
N TYR A 436 -35.17 -23.11 6.52
CA TYR A 436 -34.64 -21.85 6.04
C TYR A 436 -35.67 -21.14 5.16
N TYR A 437 -35.42 -19.85 4.91
CA TYR A 437 -36.07 -19.08 3.89
C TYR A 437 -35.03 -18.61 2.87
N ALA A 438 -35.24 -18.94 1.60
CA ALA A 438 -34.56 -18.26 0.50
C ALA A 438 -35.20 -16.88 0.36
N VAL A 439 -34.40 -15.82 0.45
CA VAL A 439 -34.87 -14.43 0.48
C VAL A 439 -34.27 -13.60 -0.63
N ALA A 440 -35.03 -12.61 -1.09
CA ALA A 440 -34.53 -11.57 -1.98
C ALA A 440 -35.22 -10.22 -1.72
N PHE A 441 -34.46 -9.13 -1.77
CA PHE A 441 -34.97 -7.77 -1.66
C PHE A 441 -34.03 -6.76 -2.32
N GLY A 442 -34.60 -5.70 -2.89
CA GLY A 442 -33.88 -4.62 -3.55
C GLY A 442 -33.16 -3.71 -2.57
N VAL A 443 -32.02 -3.20 -3.01
CA VAL A 443 -31.16 -2.29 -2.26
C VAL A 443 -30.77 -1.13 -3.17
N ASP A 444 -30.80 0.07 -2.61
CA ASP A 444 -30.25 1.26 -3.23
C ASP A 444 -28.72 1.28 -3.05
N SER A 445 -27.99 1.26 -4.17
CA SER A 445 -26.52 1.12 -4.15
C SER A 445 -25.77 2.39 -3.71
N GLU A 446 -26.44 3.53 -3.62
CA GLU A 446 -25.81 4.79 -3.17
C GLU A 446 -25.96 4.96 -1.65
N THR A 447 -27.13 4.60 -1.13
CA THR A 447 -27.51 4.79 0.27
C THR A 447 -27.40 3.53 1.11
N TYR A 448 -27.26 2.37 0.46
CA TYR A 448 -27.26 1.04 1.09
C TYR A 448 -28.50 0.80 1.94
N THR A 449 -29.66 1.24 1.45
CA THR A 449 -30.96 1.02 2.12
C THR A 449 -31.85 0.12 1.26
N TYR A 450 -32.66 -0.73 1.88
CA TYR A 450 -33.60 -1.56 1.12
C TYR A 450 -34.66 -0.67 0.45
N ASN A 451 -35.03 -1.00 -0.78
CA ASN A 451 -36.00 -0.24 -1.59
C ASN A 451 -37.16 -1.09 -2.12
N SER A 452 -37.27 -2.35 -1.67
CA SER A 452 -38.41 -3.24 -1.95
C SER A 452 -38.91 -3.93 -0.68
N ALA A 453 -40.06 -4.61 -0.81
CA ALA A 453 -40.49 -5.59 0.17
C ALA A 453 -39.59 -6.84 0.12
N LEU A 454 -39.58 -7.61 1.22
CA LEU A 454 -38.87 -8.89 1.31
C LEU A 454 -39.67 -10.01 0.61
N THR A 455 -39.09 -10.60 -0.43
CA THR A 455 -39.54 -11.89 -0.96
C THR A 455 -38.90 -13.00 -0.14
N LYS A 456 -39.67 -14.02 0.25
CA LYS A 456 -39.15 -15.19 0.96
C LYS A 456 -39.88 -16.48 0.57
N VAL A 457 -39.12 -17.54 0.32
CA VAL A 457 -39.60 -18.88 -0.01
C VAL A 457 -39.05 -19.89 1.00
N PRO A 458 -39.91 -20.58 1.78
CA PRO A 458 -39.44 -21.56 2.76
C PRO A 458 -38.90 -22.82 2.08
N PHE A 459 -37.83 -23.39 2.64
CA PHE A 459 -37.32 -24.70 2.28
C PHE A 459 -36.71 -25.39 3.50
N THR A 460 -36.48 -26.71 3.39
CA THR A 460 -35.81 -27.51 4.41
C THR A 460 -34.65 -28.23 3.75
N THR A 461 -33.48 -28.17 4.36
CA THR A 461 -32.29 -28.91 3.91
C THR A 461 -32.49 -30.42 4.05
N LEU A 462 -31.72 -31.18 3.28
CA LEU A 462 -31.78 -32.63 3.27
C LEU A 462 -31.12 -33.23 4.54
N PRO A 463 -31.48 -34.45 4.95
CA PRO A 463 -30.77 -35.15 6.01
C PRO A 463 -29.34 -35.48 5.62
N SER A 464 -28.47 -35.53 6.64
CA SER A 464 -27.12 -36.08 6.48
C SER A 464 -27.19 -37.61 6.39
N GLU A 465 -26.44 -38.21 5.48
CA GLU A 465 -26.34 -39.67 5.38
C GLU A 465 -25.29 -40.22 6.36
N GLU A 466 -25.43 -41.50 6.77
CA GLU A 466 -24.39 -42.16 7.57
C GLU A 466 -23.08 -42.23 6.78
N THR A 467 -21.99 -41.74 7.37
CA THR A 467 -20.66 -41.73 6.77
C THR A 467 -19.61 -42.31 7.73
N ASP A 468 -18.51 -42.82 7.18
CA ASP A 468 -17.36 -43.28 7.96
C ASP A 468 -16.27 -42.19 8.11
N ALA A 469 -16.50 -40.98 7.60
CA ALA A 469 -15.63 -39.83 7.85
C ALA A 469 -15.45 -39.59 9.35
N TYR A 470 -14.20 -39.45 9.78
CA TYR A 470 -13.87 -39.27 11.20
C TYR A 470 -12.61 -38.45 11.34
N ALA A 471 -12.59 -37.57 12.35
CA ALA A 471 -11.43 -36.77 12.69
C ALA A 471 -11.32 -36.56 14.20
N THR A 472 -10.09 -36.47 14.70
CA THR A 472 -9.80 -36.17 16.11
C THR A 472 -8.97 -34.92 16.25
N GLY A 473 -9.34 -34.06 17.19
CA GLY A 473 -8.55 -32.89 17.56
C GLY A 473 -7.80 -33.08 18.88
N ASP A 474 -6.56 -32.62 18.96
CA ASP A 474 -5.78 -32.55 20.19
C ASP A 474 -4.92 -31.27 20.25
N ILE A 475 -4.41 -30.93 21.43
CA ILE A 475 -3.43 -29.85 21.60
C ILE A 475 -2.13 -30.49 22.05
N THR A 476 -1.23 -30.73 21.10
CA THR A 476 0.10 -31.30 21.39
C THR A 476 1.20 -30.24 21.39
N ASN A 477 1.02 -29.17 20.62
CA ASN A 477 2.00 -28.08 20.47
C ASN A 477 1.42 -26.74 20.94
N TYR A 478 2.11 -26.08 21.87
CA TYR A 478 1.75 -24.77 22.37
C TYR A 478 2.96 -24.02 22.95
N TRP A 479 2.96 -22.69 22.86
CA TRP A 479 4.13 -21.84 23.16
C TRP A 479 3.73 -20.63 24.01
N ASP A 480 4.66 -20.14 24.85
CA ASP A 480 4.50 -18.84 25.53
C ASP A 480 4.77 -17.70 24.54
N ILE A 481 3.84 -16.76 24.42
CA ILE A 481 3.93 -15.64 23.48
C ILE A 481 5.13 -14.73 23.81
N ASN A 482 5.51 -14.61 25.08
CA ASN A 482 6.67 -13.80 25.46
C ASN A 482 7.98 -14.44 24.96
N ASP A 483 8.09 -15.76 25.06
CA ASP A 483 9.28 -16.50 24.62
C ASP A 483 9.39 -16.46 23.08
N LEU A 484 8.26 -16.53 22.36
CA LEU A 484 8.22 -16.34 20.91
C LEU A 484 8.74 -14.96 20.48
N GLN A 485 8.37 -13.90 21.20
CA GLN A 485 8.85 -12.54 20.91
C GLN A 485 10.34 -12.36 21.19
N GLU A 486 10.85 -13.00 22.23
CA GLU A 486 12.28 -13.02 22.50
C GLU A 486 13.05 -13.79 21.41
N TYR A 487 12.43 -14.83 20.85
CA TYR A 487 12.98 -15.60 19.74
C TYR A 487 13.03 -14.79 18.44
N LYS A 488 11.93 -14.11 18.06
CA LYS A 488 11.89 -13.25 16.86
C LYS A 488 11.06 -11.99 17.03
N ALA A 489 11.62 -10.87 16.56
CA ALA A 489 10.98 -9.56 16.61
C ALA A 489 9.69 -9.46 15.78
N GLU A 490 9.54 -10.27 14.73
CA GLU A 490 8.33 -10.30 13.89
C GLU A 490 7.06 -10.74 14.64
N TYR A 491 7.22 -11.41 15.79
CA TYR A 491 6.11 -11.82 16.64
C TYR A 491 5.68 -10.75 17.65
N ALA A 492 6.26 -9.55 17.59
CA ALA A 492 5.89 -8.44 18.46
C ALA A 492 4.40 -8.04 18.37
N ASP A 493 3.78 -8.28 17.21
CA ASP A 493 2.40 -7.93 16.90
C ASP A 493 1.37 -9.00 17.32
N LEU A 494 1.81 -10.16 17.82
CA LEU A 494 0.90 -11.14 18.41
C LEU A 494 0.12 -10.52 19.58
N MET A 495 -1.18 -10.86 19.67
CA MET A 495 -2.10 -10.24 20.62
C MET A 495 -1.62 -10.45 22.06
N ARG A 496 -1.45 -9.33 22.78
CA ARG A 496 -1.04 -9.34 24.19
C ARG A 496 -2.25 -9.40 25.11
N ASP A 497 -2.56 -10.58 25.61
CA ASP A 497 -3.42 -10.76 26.77
C ASP A 497 -2.64 -11.48 27.88
N ALA A 498 -2.30 -10.77 28.95
CA ALA A 498 -1.61 -11.36 30.10
C ALA A 498 -2.43 -12.46 30.78
N ALA A 499 -3.75 -12.51 30.56
CA ALA A 499 -4.60 -13.60 31.02
C ALA A 499 -4.55 -14.83 30.10
N LYS A 500 -4.03 -14.71 28.86
CA LYS A 500 -3.91 -15.79 27.89
C LYS A 500 -2.53 -15.77 27.19
N PRO A 501 -1.44 -16.04 27.93
CA PRO A 501 -0.08 -15.92 27.41
C PRO A 501 0.34 -17.06 26.47
N ILE A 502 -0.55 -18.01 26.15
CA ILE A 502 -0.22 -19.19 25.36
C ILE A 502 -0.87 -19.09 23.99
N LEU A 503 -0.12 -19.47 22.96
CA LEU A 503 -0.66 -19.79 21.64
C LEU A 503 -0.59 -21.31 21.43
N ALA A 504 -1.74 -21.96 21.26
CA ALA A 504 -1.87 -23.41 21.17
C ALA A 504 -2.40 -23.84 19.80
N ALA A 505 -1.75 -24.81 19.17
CA ALA A 505 -2.22 -25.44 17.94
C ALA A 505 -3.22 -26.54 18.26
N VAL A 506 -4.35 -26.55 17.56
CA VAL A 506 -5.31 -27.68 17.59
C VAL A 506 -5.03 -28.55 16.37
N ASP A 507 -4.25 -29.61 16.59
CA ASP A 507 -3.90 -30.57 15.55
C ASP A 507 -5.12 -31.46 15.26
N ILE A 508 -5.52 -31.55 13.99
CA ILE A 508 -6.66 -32.37 13.56
C ILE A 508 -6.17 -33.51 12.68
N ASP A 509 -6.38 -34.74 13.15
CA ASP A 509 -6.07 -35.97 12.43
C ASP A 509 -7.33 -36.49 11.72
N PHE A 510 -7.29 -36.51 10.39
CA PHE A 510 -8.37 -37.01 9.54
C PHE A 510 -8.16 -38.49 9.15
N ASN A 511 -9.25 -39.24 9.01
CA ASN A 511 -9.21 -40.54 8.34
C ASN A 511 -9.31 -40.39 6.81
N GLU A 512 -9.21 -41.51 6.07
CA GLU A 512 -9.16 -41.49 4.60
C GLU A 512 -10.46 -40.99 3.93
N SER A 513 -11.61 -41.08 4.61
CA SER A 513 -12.90 -40.67 4.07
C SER A 513 -13.23 -39.20 4.34
N ALA A 514 -12.56 -38.57 5.29
CA ALA A 514 -12.83 -37.19 5.67
C ALA A 514 -12.11 -36.20 4.73
N THR A 515 -12.87 -35.26 4.19
CA THR A 515 -12.38 -34.15 3.36
C THR A 515 -12.24 -32.85 4.14
N GLY A 516 -12.93 -32.73 5.27
CA GLY A 516 -12.87 -31.57 6.16
C GLY A 516 -13.53 -31.85 7.50
N CYS A 517 -13.70 -30.81 8.33
CA CYS A 517 -14.40 -30.90 9.59
C CYS A 517 -14.96 -29.56 10.07
N TYR A 518 -15.90 -29.65 11.00
CA TYR A 518 -16.26 -28.59 11.94
C TYR A 518 -15.54 -28.83 13.26
N TYR A 519 -15.02 -27.79 13.89
CA TYR A 519 -14.31 -27.93 15.15
C TYR A 519 -14.58 -26.79 16.13
N ALA A 520 -14.36 -27.05 17.43
CA ALA A 520 -14.38 -26.01 18.43
C ALA A 520 -13.41 -26.31 19.57
N LEU A 521 -12.87 -25.24 20.16
CA LEU A 521 -12.14 -25.30 21.43
C LEU A 521 -12.96 -24.55 22.47
N TRP A 522 -13.56 -25.32 23.38
CA TRP A 522 -14.38 -24.81 24.48
C TRP A 522 -13.53 -24.59 25.73
N VAL A 523 -13.95 -23.63 26.56
CA VAL A 523 -13.34 -23.41 27.88
C VAL A 523 -14.01 -24.35 28.90
N GLY A 524 -13.19 -25.13 29.62
CA GLY A 524 -13.64 -26.10 30.62
C GLY A 524 -13.66 -27.54 30.12
N ASP A 525 -13.88 -28.47 31.05
CA ASP A 525 -14.17 -29.88 30.76
C ASP A 525 -15.66 -30.04 30.48
N LEU A 526 -15.99 -30.27 29.23
CA LEU A 526 -17.35 -30.50 28.75
C LEU A 526 -17.57 -31.97 28.37
N SER A 527 -16.64 -32.89 28.69
CA SER A 527 -16.74 -34.30 28.28
C SER A 527 -17.95 -35.06 28.86
N ALA A 528 -18.59 -34.50 29.88
CA ALA A 528 -19.79 -35.05 30.50
C ALA A 528 -21.09 -34.33 30.10
N ASN A 529 -21.02 -33.35 29.20
CA ASN A 529 -22.20 -32.68 28.66
C ASN A 529 -23.00 -33.63 27.75
N ASP A 530 -24.22 -33.21 27.43
CA ASP A 530 -25.06 -33.94 26.49
C ASP A 530 -24.41 -33.95 25.10
N TYR A 531 -24.30 -35.14 24.50
CA TYR A 531 -23.57 -35.33 23.27
C TYR A 531 -24.25 -34.62 22.10
N ASP A 532 -25.58 -34.73 21.99
CA ASP A 532 -26.35 -34.13 20.90
C ASP A 532 -26.30 -32.60 21.00
N GLU A 533 -26.43 -32.04 22.21
CA GLU A 533 -26.27 -30.60 22.43
C GLU A 533 -24.88 -30.10 22.03
N MET A 534 -23.82 -30.84 22.38
CA MET A 534 -22.45 -30.47 22.00
C MET A 534 -22.19 -30.63 20.49
N TYR A 535 -22.82 -31.62 19.87
CA TYR A 535 -22.76 -31.84 18.43
C TYR A 535 -23.33 -30.63 17.69
N ASP A 536 -24.55 -30.23 18.04
CA ASP A 536 -25.22 -29.05 17.47
C ASP A 536 -24.41 -27.77 17.71
N GLN A 537 -23.91 -27.56 18.93
CA GLN A 537 -23.10 -26.39 19.26
C GLN A 537 -21.77 -26.34 18.49
N THR A 538 -21.18 -27.48 18.18
CA THR A 538 -19.94 -27.55 17.39
C THR A 538 -20.20 -27.16 15.94
N LEU A 539 -21.30 -27.62 15.35
CA LEU A 539 -21.71 -27.19 14.02
C LEU A 539 -22.07 -25.70 13.99
N MET A 540 -22.80 -25.21 14.99
CA MET A 540 -23.16 -23.79 15.13
C MET A 540 -21.97 -22.87 15.40
N ALA A 541 -20.85 -23.39 15.91
CA ALA A 541 -19.62 -22.60 16.05
C ALA A 541 -19.03 -22.20 14.69
N GLN A 542 -19.42 -22.89 13.60
CA GLN A 542 -19.07 -22.61 12.21
C GLN A 542 -17.55 -22.46 11.94
N LYS A 543 -16.70 -23.05 12.77
CA LYS A 543 -15.26 -23.12 12.46
C LYS A 543 -15.03 -24.39 11.66
N THR A 544 -14.54 -24.23 10.43
CA THR A 544 -14.28 -25.33 9.51
C THR A 544 -12.82 -25.40 9.13
N LEU A 545 -12.35 -26.61 8.84
CA LEU A 545 -10.99 -26.90 8.39
C LEU A 545 -11.06 -27.99 7.31
N GLN A 546 -10.43 -27.80 6.15
CA GLN A 546 -10.28 -28.85 5.14
C GLN A 546 -9.12 -29.78 5.51
N ALA A 547 -9.16 -31.02 5.05
CA ALA A 547 -8.06 -31.96 5.23
C ALA A 547 -6.81 -31.43 4.51
N GLY A 548 -5.74 -31.19 5.26
CA GLY A 548 -4.49 -30.60 4.76
C GLY A 548 -4.35 -29.09 4.99
N ASP A 549 -5.39 -28.41 5.49
CA ASP A 549 -5.26 -27.04 5.97
C ASP A 549 -4.36 -26.99 7.24
N PRO A 550 -3.67 -25.86 7.48
CA PRO A 550 -2.87 -25.69 8.68
C PRO A 550 -3.69 -25.75 9.96
N ALA A 551 -3.08 -26.25 11.03
CA ALA A 551 -3.74 -26.31 12.32
C ALA A 551 -4.09 -24.91 12.85
N PRO A 552 -5.33 -24.70 13.31
CA PRO A 552 -5.74 -23.41 13.85
C PRO A 552 -5.07 -23.11 15.19
N LEU A 553 -4.64 -21.85 15.37
CA LEU A 553 -4.00 -21.36 16.58
C LEU A 553 -4.98 -20.66 17.53
N PHE A 554 -4.86 -20.94 18.82
CA PHE A 554 -5.76 -20.45 19.87
C PHE A 554 -5.02 -19.83 21.05
N TYR A 555 -5.52 -18.67 21.52
CA TYR A 555 -5.04 -18.04 22.74
C TYR A 555 -5.62 -18.73 23.98
N MET A 556 -4.74 -19.22 24.87
CA MET A 556 -5.11 -19.94 26.09
C MET A 556 -4.36 -19.43 27.33
N ALA A 557 -4.91 -19.70 28.52
CA ALA A 557 -4.23 -19.49 29.79
C ALA A 557 -3.55 -20.76 30.29
N TYR A 558 -2.47 -20.62 31.08
CA TYR A 558 -1.87 -21.75 31.78
C TYR A 558 -2.87 -22.38 32.75
N ASP A 559 -2.82 -23.71 32.83
CA ASP A 559 -3.69 -24.57 33.63
C ASP A 559 -5.19 -24.43 33.26
N GLN A 560 -5.49 -23.80 32.12
CA GLN A 560 -6.83 -23.76 31.56
C GLN A 560 -7.17 -25.13 31.00
N VAL A 561 -8.25 -25.72 31.53
CA VAL A 561 -8.87 -26.89 30.93
C VAL A 561 -9.68 -26.43 29.72
N GLY A 562 -9.51 -27.13 28.60
CA GLY A 562 -10.33 -26.95 27.40
C GLY A 562 -10.92 -28.27 26.93
N THR A 563 -11.93 -28.19 26.08
CA THR A 563 -12.49 -29.36 25.38
C THR A 563 -12.45 -29.07 23.89
N VAL A 564 -11.73 -29.89 23.14
CA VAL A 564 -11.72 -29.89 21.68
C VAL A 564 -12.83 -30.80 21.19
N THR A 565 -13.70 -30.29 20.32
CA THR A 565 -14.68 -31.07 19.58
C THR A 565 -14.40 -31.01 18.09
N VAL A 566 -14.54 -32.13 17.39
CA VAL A 566 -14.36 -32.20 15.93
C VAL A 566 -15.42 -33.12 15.32
N ILE A 567 -16.09 -32.66 14.28
CA ILE A 567 -17.07 -33.39 13.47
C ILE A 567 -16.54 -33.43 12.04
N ALA A 568 -16.18 -34.60 11.53
CA ALA A 568 -15.64 -34.72 10.18
C ALA A 568 -16.75 -34.63 9.12
N THR A 569 -16.37 -34.17 7.92
CA THR A 569 -17.22 -34.16 6.73
C THR A 569 -16.61 -35.03 5.64
N ASP A 570 -17.43 -35.75 4.88
CA ASP A 570 -16.99 -36.47 3.68
C ASP A 570 -17.11 -35.61 2.40
N ALA A 571 -16.78 -36.19 1.25
CA ALA A 571 -16.83 -35.51 -0.05
C ALA A 571 -18.24 -35.04 -0.47
N ASP A 572 -19.29 -35.65 0.08
CA ASP A 572 -20.68 -35.30 -0.18
C ASP A 572 -21.25 -34.37 0.92
N ASN A 573 -20.39 -33.87 1.82
CA ASN A 573 -20.73 -33.05 3.00
C ASN A 573 -21.65 -33.75 4.01
N ASN A 574 -21.60 -35.08 4.10
CA ASN A 574 -22.23 -35.79 5.22
C ASN A 574 -21.36 -35.68 6.46
N PHE A 575 -22.00 -35.69 7.62
CA PHE A 575 -21.33 -35.48 8.91
C PHE A 575 -21.08 -36.80 9.63
N GLY A 576 -19.83 -37.01 10.05
CA GLY A 576 -19.42 -38.15 10.86
C GLY A 576 -19.64 -37.94 12.36
N ASP A 577 -19.26 -38.94 13.16
CA ASP A 577 -19.32 -38.85 14.62
C ASP A 577 -18.39 -37.75 15.17
N MET A 578 -18.84 -37.06 16.23
CA MET A 578 -18.04 -36.06 16.93
C MET A 578 -17.00 -36.73 17.84
N SER A 579 -15.75 -36.34 17.68
CA SER A 579 -14.72 -36.60 18.69
C SER A 579 -14.74 -35.51 19.76
N VAL A 580 -14.52 -35.92 21.03
CA VAL A 580 -14.46 -35.02 22.18
C VAL A 580 -13.18 -35.31 22.96
N LYS A 581 -12.32 -34.30 23.11
CA LYS A 581 -11.03 -34.43 23.80
C LYS A 581 -10.84 -33.32 24.82
N VAL A 582 -10.66 -33.70 26.08
CA VAL A 582 -10.28 -32.77 27.14
C VAL A 582 -8.79 -32.54 27.09
N VAL A 583 -8.38 -31.27 27.08
CA VAL A 583 -7.00 -30.81 26.99
C VAL A 583 -6.69 -29.88 28.15
N THR A 584 -5.42 -29.83 28.57
CA THR A 584 -4.95 -28.88 29.57
C THR A 584 -3.54 -28.48 29.21
N VAL A 585 -3.33 -27.17 29.01
CA VAL A 585 -2.02 -26.60 28.72
C VAL A 585 -1.38 -26.14 30.01
N THR A 586 -0.13 -26.53 30.26
CA THR A 586 0.57 -26.27 31.52
C THR A 586 1.89 -25.57 31.24
N LYS A 587 2.41 -24.82 32.21
CA LYS A 587 3.66 -24.08 31.98
C LYS A 587 4.84 -24.98 31.65
N ASP A 588 4.95 -26.12 32.33
CA ASP A 588 6.03 -27.07 32.13
C ASP A 588 5.92 -27.87 30.82
N GLY A 589 4.76 -27.81 30.15
CA GLY A 589 4.55 -28.50 28.87
C GLY A 589 4.57 -27.58 27.66
N ALA A 590 4.82 -26.27 27.85
CA ALA A 590 5.03 -25.36 26.72
C ALA A 590 6.26 -25.80 25.92
N SER A 591 6.16 -25.75 24.60
CA SER A 591 7.22 -26.14 23.69
C SER A 591 8.29 -25.05 23.61
N ASP A 592 9.55 -25.47 23.67
CA ASP A 592 10.72 -24.64 23.37
C ASP A 592 11.17 -24.79 21.90
N ASP A 593 10.43 -25.56 21.09
CA ASP A 593 10.69 -25.70 19.66
C ASP A 593 10.02 -24.54 18.89
N PHE A 594 10.70 -23.39 18.90
CA PHE A 594 10.21 -22.19 18.22
C PHE A 594 10.35 -22.28 16.70
N ALA A 595 11.20 -23.17 16.17
CA ALA A 595 11.26 -23.42 14.73
C ALA A 595 9.99 -24.13 14.26
N LEU A 596 9.46 -25.08 15.05
CA LEU A 596 8.16 -25.67 14.76
C LEU A 596 7.03 -24.61 14.80
N PHE A 597 7.11 -23.62 15.71
CA PHE A 597 6.16 -22.51 15.70
C PHE A 597 6.22 -21.70 14.39
N ASP A 598 7.43 -21.47 13.85
CA ASP A 598 7.60 -20.80 12.56
C ASP A 598 6.78 -21.49 11.47
N ASP A 599 6.80 -22.83 11.43
CA ASP A 599 6.04 -23.63 10.46
C ASP A 599 4.52 -23.42 10.61
N TYR A 600 3.96 -23.57 11.83
CA TYR A 600 2.54 -23.33 12.08
C TYR A 600 2.11 -21.90 11.75
N TYR A 601 2.93 -20.92 12.14
CA TYR A 601 2.64 -19.51 11.91
C TYR A 601 2.65 -19.19 10.41
N ASN A 602 3.68 -19.63 9.70
CA ASN A 602 3.81 -19.39 8.26
C ASN A 602 2.72 -20.11 7.46
N ASP A 603 2.39 -21.35 7.80
CA ASP A 603 1.31 -22.06 7.12
C ASP A 603 -0.04 -21.37 7.37
N THR A 604 -0.31 -20.91 8.60
CA THR A 604 -1.54 -20.18 8.93
C THR A 604 -1.62 -18.84 8.20
N MET A 605 -0.53 -18.08 8.16
CA MET A 605 -0.47 -16.80 7.45
C MET A 605 -0.53 -16.99 5.93
N GLY A 606 0.11 -18.03 5.40
CA GLY A 606 0.08 -18.41 3.98
C GLY A 606 -1.30 -18.91 3.53
N ALA A 607 -2.00 -19.68 4.35
CA ALA A 607 -3.38 -20.09 4.09
C ALA A 607 -4.34 -18.89 4.18
N SER A 608 -4.13 -17.97 5.13
CA SER A 608 -4.88 -16.72 5.22
C SER A 608 -4.65 -15.85 3.98
N ALA A 609 -3.41 -15.76 3.51
CA ALA A 609 -3.05 -15.09 2.27
C ALA A 609 -3.74 -15.76 1.06
N LYS A 610 -3.67 -17.10 0.94
CA LYS A 610 -4.33 -17.88 -0.13
C LYS A 610 -5.85 -17.73 -0.13
N ALA A 611 -6.49 -17.74 1.03
CA ALA A 611 -7.93 -17.50 1.19
C ALA A 611 -8.32 -16.05 0.82
N MET A 612 -7.38 -15.12 0.91
CA MET A 612 -7.50 -13.73 0.44
C MET A 612 -6.97 -13.52 -0.99
N GLY A 613 -6.57 -14.59 -1.70
CA GLY A 613 -6.06 -14.52 -3.08
C GLY A 613 -4.60 -14.05 -3.23
N ILE A 614 -3.81 -14.04 -2.15
CA ILE A 614 -2.40 -13.65 -2.11
C ILE A 614 -1.55 -14.94 -1.99
N GLU A 615 -0.84 -15.36 -3.05
CA GLU A 615 0.05 -16.53 -2.96
C GLU A 615 1.41 -16.17 -2.31
N PRO A 616 1.95 -17.02 -1.39
CA PRO A 616 3.30 -16.84 -0.87
C PRO A 616 4.36 -17.30 -1.87
N PHE A 617 5.33 -16.42 -2.15
CA PHE A 617 6.55 -16.72 -2.89
C PHE A 617 7.33 -17.87 -2.23
N ASN A 618 7.40 -19.05 -2.86
CA ASN A 618 8.60 -19.89 -2.89
C ASN A 618 8.51 -21.09 -3.88
N GLU A 619 9.19 -20.90 -5.01
CA GLU A 619 9.83 -21.88 -5.89
C GLU A 619 9.03 -22.84 -6.80
N PRO A 620 9.61 -23.19 -7.97
CA PRO A 620 8.87 -23.41 -9.21
C PRO A 620 8.71 -24.90 -9.51
N SER A 621 7.50 -25.38 -9.84
CA SER A 621 7.39 -26.45 -10.86
C SER A 621 5.99 -26.82 -11.35
N LYS A 622 5.95 -26.90 -12.69
CA LYS A 622 5.37 -27.97 -13.52
C LYS A 622 3.85 -28.01 -13.71
N LEU A 623 3.45 -27.34 -14.80
CA LEU A 623 2.71 -27.91 -15.93
C LEU A 623 2.25 -29.37 -15.74
N VAL A 624 0.97 -29.53 -15.39
CA VAL A 624 0.19 -30.71 -15.70
C VAL A 624 -1.02 -30.24 -16.51
N TYR A 625 -0.95 -30.42 -17.83
CA TYR A 625 -2.12 -30.36 -18.68
C TYR A 625 -3.13 -31.42 -18.23
N ARG A 626 -4.36 -31.01 -17.86
CA ARG A 626 -5.53 -31.90 -17.84
C ARG A 626 -6.50 -31.44 -18.93
N GLU A 627 -6.69 -32.31 -19.92
CA GLU A 627 -7.72 -32.18 -20.94
C GLU A 627 -9.12 -32.30 -20.30
N ASN A 628 -9.99 -31.34 -20.64
CA ASN A 628 -11.46 -31.42 -20.67
C ASN A 628 -12.14 -32.46 -19.77
N LYS A 629 -12.71 -32.02 -18.64
CA LYS A 629 -14.09 -32.32 -18.22
C LYS A 629 -14.46 -31.61 -16.91
N GLU A 630 -15.71 -31.12 -16.90
CA GLU A 630 -16.54 -30.67 -15.78
C GLU A 630 -16.29 -29.24 -15.29
N ARG A 631 -17.36 -28.44 -15.36
CA ARG A 631 -17.46 -27.08 -14.83
C ARG A 631 -17.37 -27.15 -13.31
N GLU A 632 -16.24 -26.77 -12.74
CA GLU A 632 -16.14 -26.42 -11.32
C GLU A 632 -16.65 -24.98 -11.17
N ALA A 633 -17.75 -24.82 -10.43
CA ALA A 633 -18.22 -23.52 -10.01
C ALA A 633 -17.20 -22.94 -9.01
N LEU A 634 -16.73 -21.73 -9.27
CA LEU A 634 -15.96 -20.94 -8.30
C LEU A 634 -16.87 -20.66 -7.09
N VAL A 635 -16.62 -21.40 -6.00
CA VAL A 635 -17.28 -21.20 -4.70
C VAL A 635 -16.55 -20.06 -3.97
N TYR A 636 -17.24 -18.95 -3.74
CA TYR A 636 -16.80 -17.88 -2.83
C TYR A 636 -16.92 -18.39 -1.38
N ASP A 637 -15.79 -18.65 -0.69
CA ASP A 637 -15.75 -19.02 0.74
C ASP A 637 -15.81 -17.74 1.60
N PHE A 638 -16.96 -17.50 2.24
CA PHE A 638 -17.14 -16.40 3.20
C PHE A 638 -16.41 -16.70 4.53
N LYS A 639 -15.09 -16.51 4.55
CA LYS A 639 -14.30 -16.47 5.78
C LYS A 639 -13.71 -15.08 5.96
N THR A 640 -14.43 -14.22 6.68
CA THR A 640 -13.96 -13.43 7.84
C THR A 640 -14.85 -12.21 8.09
N SER A 641 -15.70 -12.27 9.12
CA SER A 641 -15.74 -11.22 10.14
C SER A 641 -16.37 -11.78 11.42
N ARG A 642 -15.61 -11.76 12.52
CA ARG A 642 -16.08 -12.15 13.85
C ARG A 642 -16.74 -10.95 14.53
N ALA A 643 -17.93 -11.13 15.09
CA ALA A 643 -18.36 -10.41 16.28
C ALA A 643 -19.04 -11.40 17.24
N ASN A 644 -18.48 -11.48 18.46
CA ASN A 644 -18.93 -12.36 19.54
C ASN A 644 -20.30 -11.95 20.11
N THR A 645 -21.08 -12.99 20.47
CA THR A 645 -22.08 -13.09 21.57
C THR A 645 -23.28 -12.16 21.60
N TRP A 646 -24.50 -12.71 21.74
CA TRP A 646 -25.39 -12.45 22.90
C TRP A 646 -26.36 -13.60 23.20
N VAL A 647 -26.37 -13.97 24.49
CA VAL A 647 -27.34 -14.82 25.18
C VAL A 647 -28.69 -14.10 25.26
N VAL A 648 -29.76 -14.71 24.74
CA VAL A 648 -31.13 -14.27 25.02
C VAL A 648 -31.45 -14.57 26.49
N ARG A 649 -31.38 -13.54 27.35
CA ARG A 649 -32.03 -13.60 28.66
C ARG A 649 -33.53 -13.50 28.46
N GLN A 650 -34.22 -14.60 28.76
CA GLN A 650 -35.67 -14.66 28.91
C GLN A 650 -36.22 -13.52 29.78
N LYS A 651 -37.40 -13.03 29.38
CA LYS A 651 -38.47 -12.67 30.30
C LYS A 651 -39.76 -13.36 29.91
#